data_AF-A0A8R7QXM7-F1
#
_entry.id   AF-A0A8R7QXM7-F1
#
_cell.length_a   1.000
_cell.length_b   1.000
_cell.length_c   1.000
_cell.angle_alpha   90.00
_cell.angle_beta   90.00
_cell.angle_gamma   90.00
#
_symmetry.space_group_name_H-M   'P 1'
#
loop_
_entity.id
_entity.type
_entity.pdbx_description
1 polymer ?
#
loop_
_entity_poly.entity_id
_entity_poly.type
_entity_poly.pdbx_seq_one_letter_code
_entity_poly.pdbx_strand_id
1 'polypeptide(L)'
;MRAFLTCRYLVVVDDLWDTSAWDVINQLFPKCSQGSRIITTTQIEDVALACCCDDPEQVFEMNPLDDDHSRKLFFGRIFGSESDCPEELKQVSSQIIEICGGLPLATMSIASLLANQPSVSVDLLTHIHDSLVSCLSSNSTSERTRQVLNLSYHSLPHYLKTCLLQLGMYPEGSIIFKHDLVRQWVAEGFLAASEGQNMEEVGGMYFDELVDRRFIQPVSVNFNNEVMSCTVHAVVHDLIVHKYAQDNFLVVVDYNRKNLALSHKVRRLSLQLGDAKYAKIPANIRKSQVRSLGFFGLSECMPCIGEFKLVRVLNLQLSGLHNGNIRTDLTGISELIHLIYLKIACDVCIKLPNRMRGLQCLETLDVMDTPRGTYVPWDIIYLTRLLHLSLPPDTNLLDWSVGDDLSLCKPSRLQDLCISTPPSSDYDHLVRSMEALDYLMYKHDSLKTVKLVADGSSVSYGDASRATARWILSKQPHHLQRFEVSPHSPVIFCRMHLWEKLLGNLCILKIAVDGLSVNDVYILRGLPALTALSLYVQKSPLIKIIFGMSAGFTALKYLKLRFMSGIAWLKFEADAMPNLWKLRLVFSSIPRMDQRLVIYSDCDKILKQYRHGTALISIEHMTGLREVSAKFGGAAADLQFVSRIGVVTNHPSNPIIDVQLVDSGSHGDKRISARSPESTSCPMDVPLPGGGEVSWSNMIGVIGRDLFIYCLHRLSRWEYGAIASLNRDFNSLVRDGDIYRLRRKNGVAEHWLYLSCGNNPPEWEAYDPSTGRWIHVPNMPPAQSYVWESLAVGTELLVFGGYGSVALRYSILTNSWTWLADVMNTPRRWFGSASVAEKAYVAGGFDSSLTNKLSSAEMYDSETHTWTPIPSMNRARFRCSGAFMDGKFYVIGGISSSHEVLRCGEEYDLNQRSWRLIDNMSQGLNETNPGAPPLIAVVNNELYAADYSENNDLKQYDKLENKWITLGKLHVQSKNKNGWDMGFRACGDRLIVIRHPNNSSDEKVVELHSWTPDGQPPVWNLFATRPYGGDQILCAVMGC
;
A
#
# COMPACT_ATOMS: atom_id res chain seq x y z
N MET A 1 16.03 2.59 -0.68
CA MET A 1 17.29 1.91 -0.29
C MET A 1 18.56 2.76 -0.39
N ARG A 2 18.64 3.82 -1.22
CA ARG A 2 19.77 4.78 -1.13
C ARG A 2 19.95 5.38 0.27
N ALA A 3 18.87 5.58 1.02
CA ALA A 3 18.92 5.99 2.42
C ALA A 3 19.64 4.96 3.34
N PHE A 4 19.48 3.66 3.11
CA PHE A 4 20.13 2.61 3.92
C PHE A 4 21.61 2.39 3.57
N LEU A 5 22.05 2.86 2.40
CA LEU A 5 23.46 2.84 1.99
C LEU A 5 24.28 3.99 2.59
N THR A 6 23.62 5.07 3.03
CA THR A 6 24.28 6.30 3.54
C THR A 6 23.92 6.65 4.98
N CYS A 7 22.92 5.99 5.58
CA CYS A 7 22.45 6.27 6.94
C CYS A 7 22.47 5.02 7.81
N ARG A 8 22.72 5.20 9.12
CA ARG A 8 22.57 4.14 10.13
C ARG A 8 21.10 3.80 10.31
N TYR A 9 20.78 2.52 10.36
CA TYR A 9 19.40 2.06 10.48
C TYR A 9 19.23 1.03 11.60
N LEU A 10 18.07 1.09 12.26
CA LEU A 10 17.57 0.08 13.19
C LEU A 10 16.25 -0.45 12.65
N VAL A 11 16.20 -1.73 12.35
CA VAL A 11 15.00 -2.42 11.85
C VAL A 11 14.60 -3.47 12.88
N VAL A 12 13.31 -3.53 13.23
CA VAL A 12 12.77 -4.58 14.09
C VAL A 12 11.81 -5.42 13.25
N VAL A 13 12.11 -6.71 13.11
CA VAL A 13 11.24 -7.71 12.46
C VAL A 13 10.65 -8.55 13.58
N ASP A 14 9.38 -8.33 13.88
CA ASP A 14 8.71 -8.99 14.98
C ASP A 14 8.04 -10.29 14.53
N ASP A 15 8.16 -11.34 15.34
CA ASP A 15 7.51 -12.65 15.21
C ASP A 15 7.77 -13.36 13.88
N LEU A 16 9.03 -13.70 13.59
CA LEU A 16 9.42 -14.41 12.38
C LEU A 16 9.31 -15.94 12.54
N TRP A 17 8.60 -16.61 11.63
CA TRP A 17 8.29 -18.06 11.73
C TRP A 17 9.09 -18.96 10.78
N ASP A 18 9.72 -18.41 9.75
CA ASP A 18 10.41 -19.20 8.72
C ASP A 18 11.73 -18.56 8.27
N THR A 19 12.76 -19.39 8.20
CA THR A 19 14.08 -19.11 7.60
C THR A 19 13.99 -18.59 6.17
N SER A 20 13.06 -19.09 5.35
CA SER A 20 12.92 -18.67 3.96
C SER A 20 12.46 -17.21 3.84
N ALA A 21 11.64 -16.75 4.79
CA ALA A 21 11.23 -15.36 4.89
C ALA A 21 12.40 -14.47 5.31
N TRP A 22 13.27 -14.94 6.22
CA TRP A 22 14.50 -14.22 6.57
C TRP A 22 15.44 -14.05 5.37
N ASP A 23 15.63 -15.07 4.53
CA ASP A 23 16.53 -14.97 3.38
C ASP A 23 16.13 -13.84 2.42
N VAL A 24 14.83 -13.66 2.22
CA VAL A 24 14.28 -12.54 1.44
C VAL A 24 14.54 -11.22 2.15
N ILE A 25 14.25 -11.14 3.45
CA ILE A 25 14.44 -9.92 4.26
C ILE A 25 15.92 -9.50 4.28
N ASN A 26 16.84 -10.44 4.49
CA ASN A 26 18.28 -10.22 4.56
C ASN A 26 18.85 -9.71 3.23
N GLN A 27 18.32 -10.18 2.10
CA GLN A 27 18.72 -9.71 0.76
C GLN A 27 18.28 -8.26 0.46
N LEU A 28 17.25 -7.76 1.17
CA LEU A 28 16.75 -6.40 0.99
C LEU A 28 17.59 -5.35 1.71
N PHE A 29 18.43 -5.73 2.69
CA PHE A 29 19.23 -4.76 3.45
C PHE A 29 20.70 -4.75 3.02
N PRO A 30 21.31 -3.56 2.79
CA PRO A 30 22.72 -3.48 2.42
C PRO A 30 23.61 -3.89 3.62
N LYS A 31 24.53 -4.84 3.39
CA LYS A 31 25.54 -5.32 4.36
C LYS A 31 26.63 -4.26 4.61
N CYS A 32 26.28 -3.12 5.19
CA CYS A 32 27.22 -2.04 5.50
C CYS A 32 27.59 -2.03 6.99
N SER A 33 28.90 -1.92 7.28
CA SER A 33 29.53 -2.15 8.60
C SER A 33 29.50 -0.96 9.58
N GLN A 34 28.70 0.08 9.34
CA GLN A 34 28.70 1.30 10.18
C GLN A 34 27.57 1.33 11.22
N GLY A 35 27.47 0.30 12.08
CA GLY A 35 26.60 0.36 13.28
C GLY A 35 25.09 0.26 13.04
N SER A 36 24.65 -0.13 11.84
CA SER A 36 23.26 -0.53 11.60
C SER A 36 22.93 -1.85 12.30
N ARG A 37 21.67 -2.04 12.69
CA ARG A 37 21.18 -3.21 13.42
C ARG A 37 19.83 -3.66 12.88
N ILE A 38 19.66 -4.97 12.77
CA ILE A 38 18.36 -5.61 12.56
C ILE A 38 18.13 -6.42 13.84
N ILE A 39 17.00 -6.21 14.49
CA ILE A 39 16.54 -7.01 15.63
C ILE A 39 15.42 -7.87 15.10
N THR A 40 15.58 -9.19 15.17
CA THR A 40 14.54 -10.14 14.86
C THR A 40 14.03 -10.75 16.16
N THR A 41 12.72 -10.97 16.28
CA THR A 41 12.15 -11.76 17.37
C THR A 41 11.52 -13.01 16.77
N THR A 42 11.71 -14.15 17.42
CA THR A 42 11.16 -15.44 16.98
C THR A 42 11.03 -16.39 18.16
N GLN A 43 10.12 -17.35 18.04
CA GLN A 43 9.96 -18.45 19.00
C GLN A 43 10.74 -19.72 18.57
N ILE A 44 11.39 -19.68 17.40
CA ILE A 44 12.06 -20.84 16.78
C ILE A 44 13.57 -20.60 16.76
N GLU A 45 14.30 -21.44 17.49
CA GLU A 45 15.77 -21.33 17.62
C GLU A 45 16.48 -21.40 16.26
N ASP A 46 16.08 -22.33 15.37
CA ASP A 46 16.64 -22.45 14.03
C ASP A 46 16.49 -21.16 13.20
N VAL A 47 15.38 -20.44 13.37
CA VAL A 47 15.14 -19.15 12.70
C VAL A 47 16.05 -18.07 13.29
N ALA A 48 16.26 -18.07 14.62
CA ALA A 48 17.16 -17.13 15.28
C ALA A 48 18.61 -17.32 14.82
N LEU A 49 19.06 -18.58 14.73
CA LEU A 49 20.40 -18.93 14.24
C LEU A 49 20.59 -18.52 12.77
N ALA A 50 19.61 -18.79 11.91
CA ALA A 50 19.62 -18.33 10.53
C ALA A 50 19.66 -16.79 10.41
N CYS A 51 18.97 -16.08 11.31
CA CYS A 51 19.00 -14.62 11.38
C CYS A 51 20.40 -14.07 11.67
N CYS A 52 21.17 -14.79 12.48
CA CYS A 52 22.48 -14.39 12.98
C CYS A 52 23.66 -14.99 12.20
N CYS A 53 23.44 -15.56 11.01
CA CYS A 53 24.49 -16.26 10.24
C CYS A 53 25.16 -17.40 11.05
N ASP A 54 24.36 -18.12 11.85
CA ASP A 54 24.80 -19.20 12.73
C ASP A 54 25.79 -18.76 13.83
N ASP A 55 25.80 -17.48 14.20
CA ASP A 55 26.55 -16.94 15.35
C ASP A 55 25.66 -16.91 16.60
N PRO A 56 25.83 -17.86 17.54
CA PRO A 56 24.99 -17.95 18.74
C PRO A 56 25.23 -16.80 19.73
N GLU A 57 26.36 -16.08 19.66
CA GLU A 57 26.62 -14.96 20.58
C GLU A 57 25.73 -13.73 20.32
N GLN A 58 25.10 -13.65 19.14
CA GLN A 58 24.17 -12.59 18.77
C GLN A 58 22.72 -12.92 19.11
N VAL A 59 22.43 -14.16 19.50
CA VAL A 59 21.10 -14.59 19.91
C VAL A 59 20.89 -14.22 21.37
N PHE A 60 19.94 -13.31 21.62
CA PHE A 60 19.54 -12.97 22.98
C PHE A 60 18.33 -13.81 23.39
N GLU A 61 18.57 -14.84 24.20
CA GLU A 61 17.49 -15.63 24.79
C GLU A 61 16.79 -14.83 25.90
N MET A 62 15.49 -14.58 25.73
CA MET A 62 14.67 -13.89 26.72
C MET A 62 14.40 -14.82 27.91
N ASN A 63 15.14 -14.63 28.99
CA ASN A 63 14.96 -15.39 30.23
C ASN A 63 13.63 -15.03 30.93
N PRO A 64 13.02 -15.99 31.65
CA PRO A 64 11.91 -15.71 32.56
C PRO A 64 12.30 -14.65 33.60
N LEU A 65 11.30 -13.91 34.10
CA LEU A 65 11.50 -12.97 35.20
C LEU A 65 11.98 -13.72 36.44
N ASP A 66 12.92 -13.11 37.16
CA ASP A 66 13.25 -13.56 38.51
C ASP A 66 12.07 -13.36 39.48
N ASP A 67 12.20 -13.91 40.69
CA ASP A 67 11.14 -13.86 41.69
C ASP A 67 10.78 -12.41 42.11
N ASP A 68 11.78 -11.53 42.28
CA ASP A 68 11.57 -10.14 42.71
C ASP A 68 10.78 -9.33 41.66
N HIS A 69 11.14 -9.43 40.38
CA HIS A 69 10.41 -8.78 39.30
C HIS A 69 9.03 -9.40 39.09
N SER A 70 8.90 -10.72 39.23
CA SER A 70 7.61 -11.43 39.17
C SER A 70 6.66 -10.97 40.27
N ARG A 71 7.16 -10.82 41.51
CA ARG A 71 6.42 -10.29 42.66
C ARG A 71 6.01 -8.84 42.45
N LYS A 72 6.93 -7.97 42.02
CA LYS A 72 6.61 -6.56 41.71
C LYS A 72 5.51 -6.44 40.66
N LEU A 73 5.55 -7.28 39.62
CA LEU A 73 4.56 -7.29 38.56
C LEU A 73 3.19 -7.77 39.07
N PHE A 74 3.17 -8.85 39.86
CA PHE A 74 1.95 -9.44 40.42
C PHE A 74 1.27 -8.52 41.45
N PHE A 75 2.01 -8.10 42.49
CA PHE A 75 1.47 -7.25 43.55
C PHE A 75 1.20 -5.84 43.07
N GLY A 76 2.03 -5.30 42.16
CA GLY A 76 1.79 -3.99 41.55
C GLY A 76 0.44 -3.92 40.82
N ARG A 77 -0.03 -5.04 40.26
CA ARG A 77 -1.35 -5.10 39.60
C ARG A 77 -2.52 -5.19 40.58
N ILE A 78 -2.38 -5.93 41.68
CA ILE A 78 -3.47 -6.21 42.63
C ILE A 78 -3.58 -5.10 43.69
N PHE A 79 -2.46 -4.70 44.29
CA PHE A 79 -2.41 -3.79 45.44
C PHE A 79 -1.71 -2.46 45.14
N GLY A 80 -1.13 -2.28 43.95
CA GLY A 80 -0.36 -1.09 43.57
C GLY A 80 1.12 -1.18 43.98
N SER A 81 1.41 -1.74 45.15
CA SER A 81 2.76 -2.09 45.60
C SER A 81 2.77 -3.36 46.45
N GLU A 82 3.92 -4.01 46.58
CA GLU A 82 4.07 -5.20 47.44
C GLU A 82 3.89 -4.87 48.94
N SER A 83 4.23 -3.65 49.36
CA SER A 83 4.01 -3.19 50.74
C SER A 83 2.54 -3.07 51.12
N ASP A 84 1.66 -2.91 50.14
CA ASP A 84 0.22 -2.74 50.36
C ASP A 84 -0.54 -4.08 50.44
N CYS A 85 0.16 -5.22 50.33
CA CYS A 85 -0.42 -6.56 50.39
C CYS A 85 -0.59 -7.07 51.83
N PRO A 86 -1.78 -7.57 52.24
CA PRO A 86 -2.00 -8.22 53.53
C PRO A 86 -1.10 -9.45 53.73
N GLU A 87 -0.51 -9.59 54.93
CA GLU A 87 0.44 -10.68 55.25
C GLU A 87 -0.17 -12.08 55.06
N GLU A 88 -1.48 -12.23 55.32
CA GLU A 88 -2.19 -13.51 55.20
C GLU A 88 -2.26 -14.00 53.74
N LEU A 89 -2.19 -13.09 52.76
CA LEU A 89 -2.28 -13.42 51.34
C LEU A 89 -0.90 -13.64 50.70
N LYS A 90 0.19 -13.16 51.32
CA LYS A 90 1.54 -13.20 50.74
C LYS A 90 2.05 -14.62 50.52
N GLN A 91 1.75 -15.54 51.44
CA GLN A 91 2.25 -16.91 51.35
C GLN A 91 1.65 -17.65 50.14
N VAL A 92 0.31 -17.66 50.00
CA VAL A 92 -0.37 -18.32 48.87
C VAL A 92 -0.10 -17.58 47.56
N SER A 93 -0.01 -16.25 47.58
CA SER A 93 0.36 -15.46 46.41
C SER A 93 1.78 -15.78 45.90
N SER A 94 2.74 -16.00 46.81
CA SER A 94 4.11 -16.39 46.43
C SER A 94 4.13 -17.77 45.76
N GLN A 95 3.33 -18.72 46.25
CA GLN A 95 3.20 -20.05 45.62
C GLN A 95 2.59 -19.95 44.21
N ILE A 96 1.59 -19.10 44.01
CA ILE A 96 1.00 -18.84 42.69
C ILE A 96 2.02 -18.20 41.74
N ILE A 97 2.84 -17.27 42.22
CA ILE A 97 3.91 -16.64 41.43
C ILE A 97 4.96 -17.68 41.01
N GLU A 98 5.37 -18.55 41.94
CA GLU A 98 6.30 -19.66 41.66
C GLU A 98 5.75 -20.60 40.58
N ILE A 99 4.45 -20.91 40.66
CA ILE A 99 3.73 -21.69 39.66
C ILE A 99 3.75 -21.04 38.27
N CYS A 100 3.69 -19.70 38.19
CA CYS A 100 3.78 -18.96 36.93
C CYS A 100 5.17 -19.04 36.28
N GLY A 101 6.19 -19.48 37.01
CA GLY A 101 7.53 -19.78 36.49
C GLY A 101 8.23 -18.60 35.82
N GLY A 102 7.99 -17.38 36.31
CA GLY A 102 8.62 -16.15 35.79
C GLY A 102 8.05 -15.65 34.46
N LEU A 103 6.97 -16.23 33.94
CA LEU A 103 6.35 -15.80 32.69
C LEU A 103 5.51 -14.52 32.90
N PRO A 104 5.83 -13.38 32.25
CA PRO A 104 5.13 -12.11 32.48
C PRO A 104 3.63 -12.19 32.16
N LEU A 105 3.27 -12.85 31.05
CA LEU A 105 1.88 -12.95 30.60
C LEU A 105 1.05 -13.80 31.58
N ALA A 106 1.56 -14.96 32.01
CA ALA A 106 0.86 -15.82 32.97
C ALA A 106 0.67 -15.12 34.32
N THR A 107 1.74 -14.49 34.83
CA THR A 107 1.74 -13.72 36.08
C THR A 107 0.71 -12.58 36.01
N MET A 108 0.72 -11.80 34.93
CA MET A 108 -0.23 -10.71 34.72
C MET A 108 -1.67 -11.19 34.53
N SER A 109 -1.89 -12.33 33.86
CA SER A 109 -3.23 -12.89 33.66
C SER A 109 -3.88 -13.33 34.97
N ILE A 110 -3.12 -13.94 35.89
CA ILE A 110 -3.62 -14.33 37.21
C ILE A 110 -3.77 -13.11 38.12
N ALA A 111 -2.80 -12.20 38.12
CA ALA A 111 -2.90 -10.96 38.88
C ALA A 111 -4.11 -10.12 38.45
N SER A 112 -4.35 -9.99 37.15
CA SER A 112 -5.54 -9.33 36.60
C SER A 112 -6.83 -10.11 36.88
N LEU A 113 -6.80 -11.45 36.96
CA LEU A 113 -7.97 -12.23 37.36
C LEU A 113 -8.37 -11.90 38.80
N LEU A 114 -7.39 -11.83 39.71
CA LEU A 114 -7.59 -11.54 41.13
C LEU A 114 -8.00 -10.08 41.38
N ALA A 115 -7.37 -9.13 40.69
CA ALA A 115 -7.66 -7.69 40.83
C ALA A 115 -9.10 -7.33 40.45
N ASN A 116 -9.78 -8.15 39.65
CA ASN A 116 -11.16 -7.93 39.21
C ASN A 116 -12.19 -8.73 40.05
N GLN A 117 -11.80 -9.28 41.19
CA GLN A 117 -12.70 -9.94 42.14
C GLN A 117 -13.14 -8.95 43.22
N PRO A 118 -14.40 -9.03 43.71
CA PRO A 118 -14.94 -8.06 44.67
C PRO A 118 -14.20 -8.07 46.03
N SER A 119 -13.63 -9.21 46.41
CA SER A 119 -12.68 -9.32 47.53
C SER A 119 -11.71 -10.47 47.29
N VAL A 120 -10.43 -10.26 47.61
CA VAL A 120 -9.39 -11.30 47.54
C VAL A 120 -9.34 -12.01 48.90
N SER A 121 -9.86 -13.23 48.97
CA SER A 121 -9.79 -14.08 50.17
C SER A 121 -8.73 -15.17 50.03
N VAL A 122 -8.28 -15.71 51.17
CA VAL A 122 -7.36 -16.86 51.21
C VAL A 122 -7.98 -18.06 50.50
N ASP A 123 -9.28 -18.33 50.72
CA ASP A 123 -10.00 -19.46 50.10
C ASP A 123 -10.00 -19.40 48.56
N LEU A 124 -10.17 -18.20 48.00
CA LEU A 124 -10.16 -17.99 46.55
C LEU A 124 -8.76 -18.21 45.96
N LEU A 125 -7.72 -17.71 46.64
CA LEU A 125 -6.33 -17.94 46.26
C LEU A 125 -5.96 -19.42 46.33
N THR A 126 -6.39 -20.14 47.37
CA THR A 126 -6.16 -21.58 47.49
C THR A 126 -6.89 -22.37 46.41
N HIS A 127 -8.11 -21.97 46.04
CA HIS A 127 -8.84 -22.63 44.95
C HIS A 127 -8.16 -22.45 43.59
N ILE A 128 -7.65 -21.24 43.32
CA ILE A 128 -6.88 -20.95 42.10
C ILE A 128 -5.56 -21.71 42.10
N HIS A 129 -4.85 -21.72 43.23
CA HIS A 129 -3.64 -22.51 43.44
C HIS A 129 -3.87 -23.99 43.11
N ASP A 130 -4.89 -24.62 43.72
CA ASP A 130 -5.16 -26.05 43.52
C ASP A 130 -5.59 -26.36 42.08
N SER A 131 -6.33 -25.45 41.45
CA SER A 131 -6.71 -25.54 40.03
C SER A 131 -5.47 -25.46 39.12
N LEU A 132 -4.53 -24.57 39.43
CA LEU A 132 -3.27 -24.43 38.69
C LEU A 132 -2.39 -25.68 38.87
N VAL A 133 -2.21 -26.15 40.10
CA VAL A 133 -1.43 -27.36 40.42
C VAL A 133 -2.00 -28.58 39.70
N SER A 134 -3.33 -28.72 39.65
CA SER A 134 -3.99 -29.82 38.93
C SER A 134 -3.78 -29.75 37.40
N CYS A 135 -3.61 -28.56 36.82
CA CYS A 135 -3.43 -28.38 35.38
C CYS A 135 -1.98 -28.63 34.93
N LEU A 136 -0.98 -28.32 35.77
CA LEU A 136 0.43 -28.19 35.39
C LEU A 136 1.26 -29.49 35.42
N SER A 137 0.61 -30.65 35.26
CA SER A 137 1.30 -31.95 35.19
C SER A 137 2.05 -32.22 33.87
N SER A 138 2.05 -31.26 32.92
CA SER A 138 2.74 -31.34 31.62
C SER A 138 3.89 -30.31 31.47
N ASN A 139 4.98 -30.72 30.80
CA ASN A 139 6.30 -30.08 30.94
C ASN A 139 6.62 -28.88 30.02
N SER A 140 5.77 -28.48 29.06
CA SER A 140 6.09 -27.38 28.12
C SER A 140 5.58 -26.00 28.57
N THR A 141 6.39 -24.96 28.39
CA THR A 141 6.12 -23.56 28.78
C THR A 141 4.91 -22.93 28.06
N SER A 142 4.66 -23.31 26.81
CA SER A 142 3.49 -22.87 26.02
C SER A 142 2.17 -23.44 26.55
N GLU A 143 2.19 -24.69 27.03
CA GLU A 143 1.02 -25.37 27.62
C GLU A 143 0.64 -24.71 28.95
N ARG A 144 1.62 -24.33 29.78
CA ARG A 144 1.38 -23.62 31.05
C ARG A 144 0.65 -22.29 30.83
N THR A 145 1.12 -21.48 29.88
CA THR A 145 0.48 -20.19 29.56
C THR A 145 -0.94 -20.38 29.03
N ARG A 146 -1.16 -21.40 28.17
CA ARG A 146 -2.50 -21.76 27.68
C ARG A 146 -3.45 -22.17 28.82
N GLN A 147 -2.98 -22.98 29.76
CA GLN A 147 -3.77 -23.41 30.92
C GLN A 147 -4.14 -22.26 31.85
N VAL A 148 -3.19 -21.35 32.12
CA VAL A 148 -3.44 -20.14 32.91
C VAL A 148 -4.50 -19.26 32.25
N LEU A 149 -4.35 -18.98 30.95
CA LEU A 149 -5.35 -18.20 30.20
C LEU A 149 -6.71 -18.91 30.15
N ASN A 150 -6.72 -20.24 30.07
CA ASN A 150 -7.95 -21.04 30.13
C ASN A 150 -8.66 -20.90 31.48
N LEU A 151 -7.92 -20.90 32.60
CA LEU A 151 -8.49 -20.62 33.94
C LEU A 151 -9.06 -19.19 34.03
N SER A 152 -8.33 -18.20 33.54
CA SER A 152 -8.82 -16.82 33.46
C SER A 152 -10.08 -16.73 32.60
N TYR A 153 -10.17 -17.49 31.50
CA TYR A 153 -11.35 -17.56 30.64
C TYR A 153 -12.54 -18.19 31.34
N HIS A 154 -12.36 -19.32 32.04
CA HIS A 154 -13.46 -19.97 32.77
C HIS A 154 -14.05 -19.05 33.85
N SER A 155 -13.21 -18.20 34.44
CA SER A 155 -13.61 -17.21 35.45
C SER A 155 -14.35 -15.99 34.87
N LEU A 156 -14.40 -15.81 33.55
CA LEU A 156 -15.16 -14.72 32.92
C LEU A 156 -16.68 -14.95 33.04
N PRO A 157 -17.47 -13.89 33.30
CA PRO A 157 -18.91 -13.92 33.13
C PRO A 157 -19.32 -14.32 31.71
N HIS A 158 -20.51 -14.93 31.56
CA HIS A 158 -21.00 -15.42 30.27
C HIS A 158 -21.11 -14.31 29.19
N TYR A 159 -21.44 -13.08 29.57
CA TYR A 159 -21.53 -11.96 28.65
C TYR A 159 -20.15 -11.57 28.08
N LEU A 160 -19.10 -11.50 28.91
CA LEU A 160 -17.74 -11.21 28.45
C LEU A 160 -17.15 -12.35 27.63
N LYS A 161 -17.43 -13.62 27.97
CA LYS A 161 -17.03 -14.77 27.15
C LYS A 161 -17.53 -14.61 25.72
N THR A 162 -18.79 -14.23 25.57
CA THR A 162 -19.42 -14.00 24.26
C THR A 162 -18.74 -12.86 23.49
N CYS A 163 -18.49 -11.72 24.14
CA CYS A 163 -17.77 -10.58 23.57
C CYS A 163 -16.34 -10.93 23.16
N LEU A 164 -15.62 -11.70 23.98
CA LEU A 164 -14.26 -12.17 23.72
C LEU A 164 -14.21 -13.15 22.54
N LEU A 165 -15.13 -14.11 22.47
CA LEU A 165 -15.17 -15.06 21.35
C LEU A 165 -15.48 -14.38 20.01
N GLN A 166 -16.23 -13.27 20.02
CA GLN A 166 -16.52 -12.50 18.81
C GLN A 166 -15.27 -11.88 18.17
N LEU A 167 -14.20 -11.66 18.94
CA LEU A 167 -12.94 -11.13 18.40
C LEU A 167 -12.28 -12.09 17.39
N GLY A 168 -12.58 -13.39 17.47
CA GLY A 168 -12.13 -14.37 16.46
C GLY A 168 -12.71 -14.14 15.06
N MET A 169 -13.67 -13.22 14.90
CA MET A 169 -14.12 -12.79 13.58
C MET A 169 -13.02 -12.11 12.77
N TYR A 170 -12.06 -11.46 13.44
CA TYR A 170 -10.97 -10.72 12.81
C TYR A 170 -9.75 -11.61 12.59
N PRO A 171 -8.96 -11.38 11.53
CA PRO A 171 -7.65 -12.01 11.38
C PRO A 171 -6.70 -11.65 12.52
N GLU A 172 -5.73 -12.52 12.77
CA GLU A 172 -4.68 -12.28 13.77
C GLU A 172 -3.89 -11.00 13.49
N GLY A 173 -3.53 -10.25 14.54
CA GLY A 173 -2.82 -8.98 14.42
C GLY A 173 -3.66 -7.78 13.94
N SER A 174 -4.97 -7.96 13.71
CA SER A 174 -5.85 -6.87 13.28
C SER A 174 -6.00 -5.78 14.35
N ILE A 175 -5.89 -4.51 13.94
CA ILE A 175 -6.23 -3.37 14.79
C ILE A 175 -7.76 -3.19 14.77
N ILE A 176 -8.39 -3.40 15.92
CA ILE A 176 -9.85 -3.35 16.07
C ILE A 176 -10.23 -2.08 16.81
N PHE A 177 -11.09 -1.24 16.20
CA PHE A 177 -11.58 -0.03 16.84
C PHE A 177 -12.69 -0.32 17.86
N LYS A 178 -12.62 0.32 19.03
CA LYS A 178 -13.58 0.13 20.15
C LYS A 178 -15.02 0.36 19.70
N HIS A 179 -15.29 1.46 19.00
CA HIS A 179 -16.65 1.82 18.56
C HIS A 179 -17.24 0.80 17.57
N ASP A 180 -16.43 0.27 16.64
CA ASP A 180 -16.88 -0.76 15.69
C ASP A 180 -17.25 -2.06 16.40
N LEU A 181 -16.38 -2.52 17.31
CA LEU A 181 -16.59 -3.75 18.04
C LEU A 181 -17.83 -3.67 18.96
N VAL A 182 -17.99 -2.55 19.67
CA VAL A 182 -19.17 -2.32 20.53
C VAL A 182 -20.46 -2.31 19.71
N ARG A 183 -20.49 -1.62 18.57
CA ARG A 183 -21.67 -1.60 17.68
C ARG A 183 -22.02 -2.98 17.14
N GLN A 184 -21.02 -3.82 16.87
CA GLN A 184 -21.25 -5.23 16.49
C GLN A 184 -21.86 -6.03 17.64
N TRP A 185 -21.41 -5.84 18.88
CA TRP A 185 -21.99 -6.50 20.05
C TRP A 185 -23.45 -6.06 20.31
N VAL A 186 -23.75 -4.77 20.11
CA VAL A 186 -25.11 -4.23 20.17
C VAL A 186 -25.98 -4.89 19.08
N ALA A 187 -25.51 -4.92 17.83
CA ALA A 187 -26.24 -5.49 16.71
C ALA A 187 -26.49 -7.01 16.83
N GLU A 188 -25.56 -7.74 17.44
CA GLU A 188 -25.75 -9.17 17.77
C GLU A 188 -26.70 -9.38 18.96
N GLY A 189 -26.90 -8.37 19.80
CA GLY A 189 -27.70 -8.44 21.03
C GLY A 189 -26.98 -9.17 22.17
N PHE A 190 -25.66 -9.00 22.31
CA PHE A 190 -24.88 -9.61 23.40
C PHE A 190 -25.02 -8.89 24.74
N LEU A 191 -25.38 -7.62 24.70
CA LEU A 191 -25.42 -6.74 25.87
C LEU A 191 -26.78 -6.83 26.56
N ALA A 192 -26.77 -6.88 27.89
CA ALA A 192 -27.96 -6.78 28.72
C ALA A 192 -27.93 -5.45 29.47
N ALA A 193 -28.68 -4.45 28.99
CA ALA A 193 -28.82 -3.17 29.66
C ALA A 193 -30.03 -3.19 30.62
N SER A 194 -29.88 -2.54 31.78
CA SER A 194 -31.03 -2.25 32.65
C SER A 194 -31.90 -1.17 32.01
N GLU A 195 -33.18 -1.08 32.37
CA GLU A 195 -34.10 -0.08 31.81
C GLU A 195 -33.51 1.34 31.92
N GLY A 196 -33.33 2.01 30.77
CA GLY A 196 -32.83 3.39 30.68
C GLY A 196 -31.32 3.55 30.43
N GLN A 197 -30.51 2.48 30.44
CA GLN A 197 -29.07 2.55 30.14
C GLN A 197 -28.78 2.54 28.63
N ASN A 198 -27.75 3.28 28.20
CA ASN A 198 -27.29 3.29 26.81
C ASN A 198 -26.47 2.03 26.51
N MET A 199 -26.88 1.27 25.48
CA MET A 199 -26.25 0.01 25.09
C MET A 199 -24.79 0.20 24.66
N GLU A 200 -24.44 1.30 23.98
CA GLU A 200 -23.06 1.56 23.57
C GLU A 200 -22.14 1.86 24.77
N GLU A 201 -22.67 2.52 25.82
CA GLU A 201 -21.92 2.79 27.04
C GLU A 201 -21.65 1.49 27.82
N VAL A 202 -22.67 0.63 27.97
CA VAL A 202 -22.52 -0.70 28.58
C VAL A 202 -21.52 -1.56 27.80
N GLY A 203 -21.59 -1.55 26.47
CA GLY A 203 -20.62 -2.25 25.63
C GLY A 203 -19.21 -1.66 25.76
N GLY A 204 -19.09 -0.33 25.91
CA GLY A 204 -17.83 0.34 26.22
C GLY A 204 -17.22 -0.12 27.54
N MET A 205 -18.05 -0.29 28.58
CA MET A 205 -17.60 -0.83 29.88
C MET A 205 -17.11 -2.28 29.76
N TYR A 206 -17.81 -3.13 28.98
CA TYR A 206 -17.37 -4.52 28.76
C TYR A 206 -16.03 -4.58 28.01
N PHE A 207 -15.83 -3.69 27.05
CA PHE A 207 -14.54 -3.54 26.38
C PHE A 207 -13.43 -3.16 27.35
N ASP A 208 -13.66 -2.15 28.19
CA ASP A 208 -12.68 -1.69 29.17
C ASP A 208 -12.37 -2.79 30.20
N GLU A 209 -13.37 -3.58 30.61
CA GLU A 209 -13.15 -4.74 31.49
C GLU A 209 -12.28 -5.82 30.83
N LEU A 210 -12.42 -6.08 29.53
CA LEU A 210 -11.54 -7.01 28.80
C LEU A 210 -10.10 -6.47 28.69
N VAL A 211 -9.93 -5.15 28.56
CA VAL A 211 -8.61 -4.48 28.60
C VAL A 211 -7.99 -4.64 29.99
N ASP A 212 -8.76 -4.37 31.05
CA ASP A 212 -8.31 -4.46 32.44
C ASP A 212 -7.92 -5.90 32.83
N ARG A 213 -8.67 -6.88 32.31
CA ARG A 213 -8.38 -8.32 32.44
C ARG A 213 -7.26 -8.80 31.53
N ARG A 214 -6.69 -7.93 30.69
CA ARG A 214 -5.55 -8.19 29.77
C ARG A 214 -5.79 -9.25 28.71
N PHE A 215 -7.05 -9.52 28.36
CA PHE A 215 -7.37 -10.36 27.20
C PHE A 215 -7.15 -9.61 25.88
N ILE A 216 -7.32 -8.29 25.88
CA ILE A 216 -7.08 -7.42 24.74
C ILE A 216 -6.10 -6.31 25.10
N GLN A 217 -5.23 -5.94 24.16
CA GLN A 217 -4.16 -4.98 24.36
C GLN A 217 -4.53 -3.63 23.72
N PRO A 218 -4.42 -2.51 24.45
CA PRO A 218 -4.71 -1.19 23.89
C PRO A 218 -3.60 -0.77 22.89
N VAL A 219 -4.01 -0.32 21.69
CA VAL A 219 -3.09 0.15 20.63
C VAL A 219 -3.08 1.67 20.56
N SER A 220 -4.26 2.29 20.56
CA SER A 220 -4.40 3.74 20.56
C SER A 220 -5.26 4.20 21.73
N VAL A 221 -4.80 5.27 22.38
CA VAL A 221 -5.48 5.90 23.52
C VAL A 221 -5.71 7.36 23.16
N ASN A 222 -6.93 7.86 23.37
CA ASN A 222 -7.25 9.26 23.10
C ASN A 222 -6.71 10.19 24.20
N PHE A 223 -6.98 11.50 24.06
CA PHE A 223 -6.54 12.51 25.00
C PHE A 223 -7.23 12.44 26.38
N ASN A 224 -8.36 11.73 26.50
CA ASN A 224 -9.07 11.48 27.75
C ASN A 224 -8.60 10.18 28.45
N ASN A 225 -7.50 9.57 27.97
CA ASN A 225 -7.02 8.26 28.39
C ASN A 225 -7.99 7.09 28.10
N GLU A 226 -8.96 7.30 27.22
CA GLU A 226 -9.85 6.21 26.79
C GLU A 226 -9.19 5.43 25.64
N VAL A 227 -9.26 4.11 25.71
CA VAL A 227 -8.75 3.23 24.67
C VAL A 227 -9.65 3.31 23.44
N MET A 228 -9.09 3.65 22.28
CA MET A 228 -9.82 3.82 21.03
C MET A 228 -9.71 2.61 20.10
N SER A 229 -8.61 1.86 20.19
CA SER A 229 -8.41 0.61 19.46
C SER A 229 -7.61 -0.39 20.27
N CYS A 230 -7.79 -1.66 19.94
CA CYS A 230 -7.09 -2.78 20.56
C CYS A 230 -6.54 -3.76 19.52
N THR A 231 -5.65 -4.64 19.98
CA THR A 231 -5.22 -5.85 19.29
C THR A 231 -5.36 -7.03 20.25
N VAL A 232 -5.46 -8.24 19.70
CA VAL A 232 -5.49 -9.48 20.48
C VAL A 232 -4.11 -10.12 20.37
N HIS A 233 -3.50 -10.43 21.52
CA HIS A 233 -2.22 -11.13 21.55
C HIS A 233 -2.35 -12.54 20.95
N ALA A 234 -1.34 -13.00 20.20
CA ALA A 234 -1.35 -14.29 19.48
C ALA A 234 -1.81 -15.48 20.34
N VAL A 235 -1.23 -15.64 21.53
CA VAL A 235 -1.60 -16.73 22.48
C VAL A 235 -3.06 -16.64 22.95
N VAL A 236 -3.62 -15.44 23.08
CA VAL A 236 -5.03 -15.25 23.44
C VAL A 236 -5.93 -15.51 22.25
N HIS A 237 -5.51 -15.13 21.04
CA HIS A 237 -6.19 -15.45 19.80
C HIS A 237 -6.31 -16.97 19.62
N ASP A 238 -5.23 -17.72 19.88
CA ASP A 238 -5.23 -19.18 19.91
C ASP A 238 -6.22 -19.80 20.90
N LEU A 239 -6.33 -19.23 22.11
CA LEU A 239 -7.33 -19.66 23.09
C LEU A 239 -8.75 -19.42 22.55
N ILE A 240 -9.00 -18.26 21.96
CA ILE A 240 -10.29 -17.92 21.35
C ILE A 240 -10.63 -18.94 20.25
N VAL A 241 -9.66 -19.26 19.38
CA VAL A 241 -9.78 -20.27 18.32
C VAL A 241 -10.19 -21.62 18.87
N HIS A 242 -9.52 -22.08 19.92
CA HIS A 242 -9.85 -23.33 20.57
C HIS A 242 -11.26 -23.34 21.16
N LYS A 243 -11.65 -22.25 21.86
CA LYS A 243 -12.94 -22.16 22.56
C LYS A 243 -14.13 -22.01 21.62
N TYR A 244 -14.06 -21.15 20.61
CA TYR A 244 -15.20 -21.04 19.69
C TYR A 244 -15.39 -22.29 18.85
N ALA A 245 -14.32 -23.06 18.57
CA ALA A 245 -14.40 -24.32 17.84
C ALA A 245 -15.07 -25.41 18.71
N GLN A 246 -14.70 -25.49 19.99
CA GLN A 246 -15.32 -26.37 20.97
C GLN A 246 -16.82 -26.09 21.14
N ASP A 247 -17.20 -24.81 21.23
CA ASP A 247 -18.59 -24.39 21.47
C ASP A 247 -19.42 -24.25 20.17
N ASN A 248 -18.82 -24.49 19.00
CA ASN A 248 -19.40 -24.21 17.68
C ASN A 248 -20.01 -22.80 17.59
N PHE A 249 -19.33 -21.82 18.21
CA PHE A 249 -19.78 -20.43 18.33
C PHE A 249 -19.54 -19.63 17.05
N LEU A 250 -18.39 -19.87 16.40
CA LEU A 250 -17.90 -19.21 15.19
C LEU A 250 -17.22 -20.25 14.29
N VAL A 251 -17.43 -20.14 12.98
CA VAL A 251 -16.65 -20.88 11.98
C VAL A 251 -15.79 -19.89 11.23
N VAL A 252 -14.47 -20.10 11.27
CA VAL A 252 -13.49 -19.33 10.50
C VAL A 252 -13.01 -20.22 9.35
N VAL A 253 -13.15 -19.75 8.12
CA VAL A 253 -12.58 -20.39 6.94
C VAL A 253 -11.34 -19.60 6.57
N ASP A 254 -10.18 -20.14 6.92
CA ASP A 254 -8.86 -19.57 6.64
C ASP A 254 -8.16 -20.43 5.57
N TYR A 255 -7.74 -19.81 4.47
CA TYR A 255 -7.05 -20.50 3.37
C TYR A 255 -5.70 -21.10 3.80
N ASN A 256 -5.02 -20.48 4.78
CA ASN A 256 -3.70 -20.90 5.23
C ASN A 256 -3.75 -22.06 6.25
N ARG A 257 -4.90 -22.31 6.88
CA ARG A 257 -5.07 -23.38 7.88
C ARG A 257 -5.72 -24.62 7.24
N LYS A 258 -4.97 -25.72 7.17
CA LYS A 258 -5.33 -26.96 6.43
C LYS A 258 -6.42 -27.85 7.05
N ASN A 259 -7.02 -27.49 8.18
CA ASN A 259 -7.97 -28.38 8.87
C ASN A 259 -9.26 -27.66 9.28
N LEU A 260 -10.39 -28.02 8.67
CA LEU A 260 -11.72 -27.66 9.17
C LEU A 260 -12.68 -28.85 9.09
N ALA A 261 -12.97 -29.46 10.25
CA ALA A 261 -14.17 -30.27 10.44
C ALA A 261 -15.37 -29.31 10.51
N LEU A 262 -16.11 -29.19 9.41
CA LEU A 262 -17.17 -28.20 9.27
C LEU A 262 -18.49 -28.72 9.87
N SER A 263 -19.01 -27.99 10.86
CA SER A 263 -20.33 -28.19 11.45
C SER A 263 -21.45 -27.77 10.50
N HIS A 264 -22.57 -28.52 10.48
CA HIS A 264 -23.74 -28.21 9.65
C HIS A 264 -24.55 -26.96 10.09
N LYS A 265 -24.29 -26.43 11.30
CA LYS A 265 -25.04 -25.31 11.89
C LYS A 265 -24.11 -24.14 12.19
N VAL A 266 -24.02 -23.20 11.25
CA VAL A 266 -23.15 -22.02 11.34
C VAL A 266 -24.00 -20.78 11.59
N ARG A 267 -23.82 -20.15 12.76
CA ARG A 267 -24.49 -18.87 13.11
C ARG A 267 -23.60 -17.66 12.84
N ARG A 268 -22.28 -17.81 12.93
CA ARG A 268 -21.28 -16.77 12.65
C ARG A 268 -20.22 -17.35 11.76
N LEU A 269 -19.88 -16.62 10.71
CA LEU A 269 -18.97 -17.06 9.67
C LEU A 269 -17.95 -15.94 9.42
N SER A 270 -16.67 -16.26 9.56
CA SER A 270 -15.58 -15.38 9.10
C SER A 270 -14.86 -16.07 7.95
N LEU A 271 -14.76 -15.38 6.81
CA LEU A 271 -14.09 -15.84 5.61
C LEU A 271 -12.79 -15.06 5.49
N GLN A 272 -11.68 -15.67 5.89
CA GLN A 272 -10.34 -15.08 5.89
C GLN A 272 -9.55 -15.67 4.72
N LEU A 273 -9.82 -15.16 3.52
CA LEU A 273 -9.29 -15.73 2.28
C LEU A 273 -8.00 -15.04 1.81
N GLY A 274 -7.64 -13.90 2.41
CA GLY A 274 -6.43 -13.15 2.08
C GLY A 274 -6.34 -12.86 0.57
N ASP A 275 -5.16 -13.08 0.01
CA ASP A 275 -4.87 -12.87 -1.43
C ASP A 275 -5.11 -14.13 -2.30
N ALA A 276 -5.76 -15.16 -1.76
CA ALA A 276 -5.96 -16.42 -2.46
C ALA A 276 -6.96 -16.27 -3.62
N LYS A 277 -6.46 -16.38 -4.85
CA LYS A 277 -7.31 -16.38 -6.06
C LYS A 277 -8.14 -17.67 -6.13
N TYR A 278 -9.43 -17.54 -6.45
CA TYR A 278 -10.39 -18.64 -6.61
C TYR A 278 -10.74 -19.40 -5.33
N ALA A 279 -10.47 -18.84 -4.15
CA ALA A 279 -10.92 -19.44 -2.90
C ALA A 279 -12.46 -19.52 -2.88
N LYS A 280 -13.00 -20.72 -2.68
CA LYS A 280 -14.44 -20.98 -2.61
C LYS A 280 -14.84 -21.34 -1.20
N ILE A 281 -16.04 -20.92 -0.82
CA ILE A 281 -16.66 -21.39 0.42
C ILE A 281 -16.95 -22.88 0.30
N PRO A 282 -16.62 -23.69 1.32
CA PRO A 282 -17.01 -25.10 1.37
C PRO A 282 -18.52 -25.29 1.15
N ALA A 283 -18.89 -26.23 0.27
CA ALA A 283 -20.28 -26.44 -0.17
C ALA A 283 -21.24 -26.92 0.94
N ASN A 284 -20.71 -27.37 2.08
CA ASN A 284 -21.47 -27.92 3.22
C ASN A 284 -21.99 -26.85 4.19
N ILE A 285 -21.63 -25.57 4.03
CA ILE A 285 -22.08 -24.49 4.91
C ILE A 285 -23.49 -24.03 4.51
N ARG A 286 -24.45 -24.16 5.44
CA ARG A 286 -25.83 -23.64 5.27
C ARG A 286 -25.89 -22.13 5.49
N LYS A 287 -25.79 -21.36 4.41
CA LYS A 287 -25.77 -19.89 4.39
C LYS A 287 -27.02 -19.22 5.01
N SER A 288 -28.18 -19.88 4.94
CA SER A 288 -29.46 -19.33 5.42
C SER A 288 -29.57 -19.17 6.94
N GLN A 289 -28.67 -19.77 7.73
CA GLN A 289 -28.69 -19.70 9.20
C GLN A 289 -27.70 -18.70 9.81
N VAL A 290 -26.85 -18.11 8.97
CA VAL A 290 -25.78 -17.18 9.38
C VAL A 290 -26.39 -15.83 9.77
N ARG A 291 -25.95 -15.30 10.91
CA ARG A 291 -26.37 -14.02 11.50
C ARG A 291 -25.24 -12.99 11.53
N SER A 292 -23.99 -13.42 11.59
CA SER A 292 -22.82 -12.55 11.43
C SER A 292 -21.93 -13.08 10.31
N LEU A 293 -21.55 -12.20 9.39
CA LEU A 293 -20.65 -12.51 8.29
C LEU A 293 -19.51 -11.51 8.25
N GLY A 294 -18.28 -12.01 8.38
CA GLY A 294 -17.05 -11.27 8.13
C GLY A 294 -16.39 -11.80 6.87
N PHE A 295 -15.94 -10.92 5.97
CA PHE A 295 -15.19 -11.28 4.79
C PHE A 295 -13.91 -10.46 4.70
N PHE A 296 -12.77 -11.13 4.56
CA PHE A 296 -11.44 -10.54 4.47
C PHE A 296 -10.69 -11.19 3.31
N GLY A 297 -10.62 -10.51 2.17
CA GLY A 297 -9.90 -11.03 0.99
C GLY A 297 -10.30 -10.41 -0.33
N LEU A 298 -10.01 -11.12 -1.43
CA LEU A 298 -10.26 -10.64 -2.79
C LEU A 298 -11.76 -10.58 -3.14
N SER A 299 -12.21 -9.49 -3.76
CA SER A 299 -13.62 -9.29 -4.14
C SER A 299 -14.15 -10.37 -5.10
N GLU A 300 -13.28 -10.97 -5.92
CA GLU A 300 -13.64 -12.06 -6.84
C GLU A 300 -14.02 -13.36 -6.12
N CYS A 301 -13.57 -13.54 -4.87
CA CYS A 301 -13.83 -14.73 -4.05
C CYS A 301 -15.03 -14.52 -3.10
N MET A 302 -15.65 -13.34 -3.13
CA MET A 302 -16.76 -13.01 -2.27
C MET A 302 -18.02 -13.81 -2.69
N PRO A 303 -18.72 -14.45 -1.74
CA PRO A 303 -19.96 -15.14 -2.06
C PRO A 303 -21.09 -14.17 -2.42
N CYS A 304 -22.12 -14.67 -3.10
CA CYS A 304 -23.37 -13.95 -3.28
C CYS A 304 -24.01 -13.66 -1.91
N ILE A 305 -23.90 -12.40 -1.46
CA ILE A 305 -24.34 -11.97 -0.13
C ILE A 305 -25.86 -12.14 0.04
N GLY A 306 -26.64 -12.01 -1.03
CA GLY A 306 -28.09 -12.22 -1.03
C GLY A 306 -28.53 -13.62 -0.55
N GLU A 307 -27.65 -14.62 -0.54
CA GLU A 307 -27.96 -15.96 -0.02
C GLU A 307 -28.06 -16.01 1.52
N PHE A 308 -27.50 -15.01 2.23
CA PHE A 308 -27.42 -14.98 3.68
C PHE A 308 -28.60 -14.21 4.32
N LYS A 309 -29.82 -14.77 4.19
CA LYS A 309 -31.09 -14.08 4.53
C LYS A 309 -31.25 -13.61 5.98
N LEU A 310 -30.51 -14.17 6.95
CA LEU A 310 -30.65 -13.85 8.38
C LEU A 310 -29.51 -12.98 8.96
N VAL A 311 -28.65 -12.43 8.11
CA VAL A 311 -27.50 -11.63 8.56
C VAL A 311 -27.95 -10.33 9.20
N ARG A 312 -27.41 -10.07 10.39
CA ARG A 312 -27.55 -8.85 11.20
C ARG A 312 -26.28 -8.01 11.20
N VAL A 313 -25.12 -8.67 11.22
CA VAL A 313 -23.80 -8.02 11.20
C VAL A 313 -23.06 -8.43 9.95
N LEU A 314 -22.75 -7.47 9.08
CA LEU A 314 -21.98 -7.67 7.86
C LEU A 314 -20.75 -6.77 7.88
N ASN A 315 -19.57 -7.37 7.91
CA ASN A 315 -18.28 -6.68 7.83
C ASN A 315 -17.52 -7.16 6.60
N LEU A 316 -17.33 -6.28 5.61
CA LEU A 316 -16.67 -6.57 4.36
C LEU A 316 -15.37 -5.78 4.28
N GLN A 317 -14.24 -6.49 4.28
CA GLN A 317 -12.93 -5.95 3.98
C GLN A 317 -12.45 -6.52 2.65
N LEU A 318 -12.75 -5.77 1.59
CA LEU A 318 -12.55 -6.16 0.20
C LEU A 318 -11.23 -5.60 -0.32
N SER A 319 -10.51 -6.44 -1.02
CA SER A 319 -9.35 -6.07 -1.81
C SER A 319 -9.57 -6.50 -3.26
N GLY A 320 -9.14 -5.74 -4.28
CA GLY A 320 -9.21 -6.22 -5.66
C GLY A 320 -7.98 -5.90 -6.51
N LEU A 321 -7.52 -6.85 -7.32
CA LEU A 321 -6.40 -6.65 -8.25
C LEU A 321 -6.76 -5.47 -9.18
N HIS A 322 -5.91 -4.43 -9.26
CA HIS A 322 -6.13 -3.25 -10.10
C HIS A 322 -6.09 -3.58 -11.61
N ASN A 323 -7.07 -4.35 -12.08
CA ASN A 323 -7.47 -4.46 -13.48
C ASN A 323 -8.64 -3.49 -13.67
N GLY A 324 -8.54 -2.59 -14.65
CA GLY A 324 -9.37 -1.39 -14.78
C GLY A 324 -10.89 -1.56 -14.60
N ASN A 325 -11.52 -0.51 -14.06
CA ASN A 325 -12.96 -0.16 -14.09
C ASN A 325 -14.04 -1.20 -13.70
N ILE A 326 -13.72 -2.43 -13.34
CA ILE A 326 -14.74 -3.41 -12.91
C ILE A 326 -15.20 -3.04 -11.49
N ARG A 327 -16.47 -2.61 -11.37
CA ARG A 327 -17.11 -2.35 -10.07
C ARG A 327 -17.58 -3.66 -9.45
N THR A 328 -17.28 -3.89 -8.17
CA THR A 328 -17.83 -5.03 -7.43
C THR A 328 -19.30 -4.76 -7.14
N ASP A 329 -20.19 -5.67 -7.56
CA ASP A 329 -21.63 -5.51 -7.38
C ASP A 329 -22.07 -5.97 -5.97
N LEU A 330 -22.57 -5.02 -5.18
CA LEU A 330 -23.11 -5.23 -3.84
C LEU A 330 -24.61 -4.94 -3.75
N THR A 331 -25.32 -4.91 -4.90
CA THR A 331 -26.76 -4.66 -4.95
C THR A 331 -27.60 -5.67 -4.14
N GLY A 332 -27.09 -6.90 -3.97
CA GLY A 332 -27.71 -7.95 -3.15
C GLY A 332 -27.85 -7.60 -1.65
N ILE A 333 -27.17 -6.55 -1.15
CA ILE A 333 -27.35 -6.06 0.23
C ILE A 333 -28.80 -5.66 0.49
N SER A 334 -29.51 -5.16 -0.53
CA SER A 334 -30.92 -4.76 -0.43
C SER A 334 -31.86 -5.90 0.00
N GLU A 335 -31.45 -7.16 -0.15
CA GLU A 335 -32.21 -8.35 0.25
C GLU A 335 -32.05 -8.71 1.73
N LEU A 336 -31.12 -8.07 2.45
CA LEU A 336 -30.78 -8.36 3.84
C LEU A 336 -31.66 -7.57 4.82
N ILE A 337 -32.94 -7.89 4.87
CA ILE A 337 -33.93 -7.14 5.68
C ILE A 337 -33.66 -7.15 7.20
N HIS A 338 -32.86 -8.09 7.70
CA HIS A 338 -32.48 -8.21 9.11
C HIS A 338 -31.15 -7.53 9.46
N LEU A 339 -30.52 -6.85 8.49
CA LEU A 339 -29.23 -6.20 8.68
C LEU A 339 -29.36 -5.03 9.66
N ILE A 340 -28.50 -5.01 10.69
CA ILE A 340 -28.42 -3.98 11.73
C ILE A 340 -27.10 -3.20 11.62
N TYR A 341 -26.00 -3.89 11.33
CA TYR A 341 -24.67 -3.30 11.17
C TYR A 341 -24.07 -3.69 9.81
N LEU A 342 -23.65 -2.67 9.05
CA LEU A 342 -22.93 -2.82 7.79
C LEU A 342 -21.66 -1.99 7.79
N LYS A 343 -20.51 -2.64 7.65
CA LYS A 343 -19.22 -2.00 7.38
C LYS A 343 -18.63 -2.50 6.07
N ILE A 344 -18.18 -1.58 5.22
CA ILE A 344 -17.50 -1.88 3.96
C ILE A 344 -16.21 -1.05 3.90
N ALA A 345 -15.08 -1.74 4.00
CA ALA A 345 -13.77 -1.21 3.70
C ALA A 345 -13.28 -1.87 2.41
N CYS A 346 -12.89 -1.07 1.42
CA CYS A 346 -12.61 -1.56 0.08
C CYS A 346 -11.59 -0.66 -0.63
N ASP A 347 -10.70 -1.26 -1.42
CA ASP A 347 -9.77 -0.54 -2.30
C ASP A 347 -10.24 -0.48 -3.78
N VAL A 348 -11.32 -1.20 -4.12
CA VAL A 348 -11.98 -1.21 -5.44
C VAL A 348 -13.33 -0.52 -5.45
N CYS A 349 -13.74 0.02 -6.60
CA CYS A 349 -15.04 0.68 -6.73
C CYS A 349 -16.18 -0.33 -6.48
N ILE A 350 -17.14 0.04 -5.64
CA ILE A 350 -18.31 -0.80 -5.34
C ILE A 350 -19.59 -0.17 -5.92
N LYS A 351 -20.55 -1.02 -6.30
CA LYS A 351 -21.90 -0.60 -6.67
C LYS A 351 -22.87 -1.01 -5.57
N LEU A 352 -23.31 -0.04 -4.78
CA LEU A 352 -24.37 -0.21 -3.79
C LEU A 352 -25.75 -0.27 -4.49
N PRO A 353 -26.78 -0.85 -3.85
CA PRO A 353 -28.14 -0.83 -4.39
C PRO A 353 -28.65 0.60 -4.54
N ASN A 354 -29.46 0.88 -5.56
CA ASN A 354 -29.99 2.22 -5.84
C ASN A 354 -31.01 2.72 -4.80
N ARG A 355 -31.52 1.83 -3.94
CA ARG A 355 -32.48 2.12 -2.87
C ARG A 355 -32.10 1.35 -1.62
N MET A 356 -31.91 2.05 -0.51
CA MET A 356 -31.55 1.49 0.80
C MET A 356 -32.72 1.46 1.79
N ARG A 357 -33.87 2.08 1.44
CA ARG A 357 -35.06 2.15 2.31
C ARG A 357 -35.63 0.79 2.74
N GLY A 358 -35.32 -0.29 2.02
CA GLY A 358 -35.71 -1.66 2.39
C GLY A 358 -35.07 -2.17 3.69
N LEU A 359 -33.94 -1.60 4.11
CA LEU A 359 -33.16 -2.02 5.27
C LEU A 359 -33.69 -1.40 6.57
N GLN A 360 -34.94 -1.69 6.93
CA GLN A 360 -35.65 -1.06 8.05
C GLN A 360 -35.01 -1.32 9.43
N CYS A 361 -34.19 -2.37 9.55
CA CYS A 361 -33.48 -2.72 10.78
C CYS A 361 -32.09 -2.09 10.91
N LEU A 362 -31.59 -1.39 9.89
CA LEU A 362 -30.21 -0.90 9.86
C LEU A 362 -30.02 0.25 10.88
N GLU A 363 -29.05 0.09 11.76
CA GLU A 363 -28.67 1.05 12.79
C GLU A 363 -27.30 1.69 12.49
N THR A 364 -26.36 0.93 11.91
CA THR A 364 -25.02 1.42 11.53
C THR A 364 -24.72 1.15 10.06
N LEU A 365 -24.35 2.20 9.32
CA LEU A 365 -23.69 2.10 8.02
C LEU A 365 -22.32 2.79 8.07
N ASP A 366 -21.27 2.04 7.76
CA ASP A 366 -19.93 2.57 7.56
C ASP A 366 -19.37 2.16 6.20
N VAL A 367 -19.16 3.15 5.33
CA VAL A 367 -18.61 3.01 3.98
C VAL A 367 -17.50 4.04 3.72
N MET A 368 -16.88 4.55 4.79
CA MET A 368 -15.85 5.60 4.72
C MET A 368 -14.62 5.19 3.93
N ASP A 369 -14.16 3.95 4.15
CA ASP A 369 -12.93 3.40 3.59
C ASP A 369 -13.19 2.79 2.20
N THR A 370 -13.90 3.50 1.32
CA THR A 370 -14.17 3.07 -0.06
C THR A 370 -13.59 4.07 -1.06
N PRO A 371 -13.13 3.62 -2.25
CA PRO A 371 -12.51 4.51 -3.21
C PRO A 371 -13.55 5.39 -3.91
N ARG A 372 -13.04 6.35 -4.68
CA ARG A 372 -13.85 7.31 -5.41
C ARG A 372 -14.89 6.65 -6.33
N GLY A 373 -16.04 7.32 -6.45
CA GLY A 373 -17.17 6.87 -7.28
C GLY A 373 -18.16 5.90 -6.61
N THR A 374 -18.04 5.66 -5.30
CA THR A 374 -19.05 4.96 -4.48
C THR A 374 -20.20 5.90 -4.15
N TYR A 375 -21.42 5.58 -4.62
CA TYR A 375 -22.63 6.39 -4.37
C TYR A 375 -23.52 5.73 -3.31
N VAL A 376 -23.79 6.46 -2.23
CA VAL A 376 -24.79 6.06 -1.22
C VAL A 376 -26.11 6.75 -1.57
N PRO A 377 -27.20 6.00 -1.83
CA PRO A 377 -28.50 6.58 -2.11
C PRO A 377 -29.02 7.48 -0.99
N TRP A 378 -29.61 8.61 -1.39
CA TRP A 378 -30.20 9.60 -0.48
C TRP A 378 -31.38 9.05 0.34
N ASP A 379 -32.05 7.98 -0.10
CA ASP A 379 -33.20 7.40 0.60
C ASP A 379 -32.83 6.74 1.94
N ILE A 380 -31.52 6.60 2.23
CA ILE A 380 -31.02 6.10 3.51
C ILE A 380 -31.40 6.98 4.70
N ILE A 381 -31.58 8.29 4.49
CA ILE A 381 -31.96 9.24 5.56
C ILE A 381 -33.36 8.97 6.11
N TYR A 382 -34.20 8.21 5.38
CA TYR A 382 -35.54 7.81 5.81
C TYR A 382 -35.57 6.58 6.72
N LEU A 383 -34.42 5.95 6.98
CA LEU A 383 -34.34 4.82 7.90
C LEU A 383 -34.54 5.31 9.33
N THR A 384 -35.63 4.87 9.97
CA THR A 384 -36.05 5.35 11.29
C THR A 384 -35.18 4.84 12.44
N ARG A 385 -34.43 3.76 12.21
CA ARG A 385 -33.52 3.13 13.18
C ARG A 385 -32.05 3.49 12.98
N LEU A 386 -31.71 4.23 11.92
CA LEU A 386 -30.32 4.59 11.65
C LEU A 386 -29.79 5.54 12.73
N LEU A 387 -28.72 5.12 13.41
CA LEU A 387 -28.06 5.85 14.49
C LEU A 387 -26.69 6.37 14.07
N HIS A 388 -25.95 5.60 13.28
CA HIS A 388 -24.57 5.91 12.90
C HIS A 388 -24.38 5.80 11.39
N LEU A 389 -23.89 6.88 10.78
CA LEU A 389 -23.71 6.98 9.34
C LEU A 389 -22.33 7.55 9.01
N SER A 390 -21.56 6.79 8.24
CA SER A 390 -20.21 7.17 7.83
C SER A 390 -20.06 7.06 6.31
N LEU A 391 -19.73 8.17 5.63
CA LEU A 391 -19.87 8.36 4.18
C LEU A 391 -18.55 8.66 3.44
N PRO A 392 -18.36 8.13 2.22
CA PRO A 392 -17.13 8.31 1.46
C PRO A 392 -16.96 9.74 0.90
N PRO A 393 -15.74 10.09 0.42
CA PRO A 393 -15.37 11.46 0.02
C PRO A 393 -16.25 12.10 -1.06
N ASP A 394 -16.76 11.31 -2.00
CA ASP A 394 -17.52 11.80 -3.16
C ASP A 394 -19.04 11.81 -2.94
N THR A 395 -19.50 11.71 -1.68
CA THR A 395 -20.94 11.71 -1.40
C THR A 395 -21.52 13.09 -1.68
N ASN A 396 -22.37 13.20 -2.70
CA ASN A 396 -23.07 14.45 -3.02
C ASN A 396 -24.19 14.70 -2.01
N LEU A 397 -23.88 15.44 -0.94
CA LEU A 397 -24.85 15.81 0.10
C LEU A 397 -26.00 16.68 -0.43
N LEU A 398 -25.87 17.30 -1.61
CA LEU A 398 -26.93 18.10 -2.20
C LEU A 398 -28.16 17.26 -2.56
N ASP A 399 -27.96 16.03 -3.01
CA ASP A 399 -29.06 15.09 -3.30
C ASP A 399 -29.96 14.88 -2.07
N TRP A 400 -29.41 15.09 -0.87
CA TRP A 400 -30.11 14.90 0.39
C TRP A 400 -30.82 16.19 0.86
N SER A 401 -30.51 17.32 0.22
CA SER A 401 -31.08 18.64 0.53
C SER A 401 -32.23 19.07 -0.39
N VAL A 402 -32.34 18.47 -1.60
CA VAL A 402 -33.21 18.96 -2.71
C VAL A 402 -34.61 18.29 -2.77
N GLY A 403 -34.98 17.41 -1.84
CA GLY A 403 -36.30 16.77 -1.86
C GLY A 403 -37.45 17.70 -1.42
N ASP A 404 -38.20 18.27 -2.37
CA ASP A 404 -39.36 19.16 -2.17
C ASP A 404 -40.59 18.54 -1.45
N ASP A 405 -40.61 17.23 -1.15
CA ASP A 405 -41.71 16.56 -0.42
C ASP A 405 -41.51 16.59 1.11
N LEU A 406 -41.31 17.79 1.66
CA LEU A 406 -40.91 18.07 3.05
C LEU A 406 -41.98 17.85 4.14
N SER A 407 -43.14 17.26 3.84
CA SER A 407 -44.24 17.04 4.81
C SER A 407 -44.26 15.65 5.47
N LEU A 408 -43.42 14.70 5.04
CA LEU A 408 -43.40 13.31 5.54
C LEU A 408 -42.13 12.92 6.33
N CYS A 409 -41.18 13.83 6.50
CA CYS A 409 -39.93 13.57 7.22
C CYS A 409 -40.17 13.52 8.74
N LYS A 410 -40.48 12.33 9.30
CA LYS A 410 -40.10 12.07 10.70
C LYS A 410 -38.56 12.06 10.75
N PRO A 411 -37.90 12.88 11.59
CA PRO A 411 -36.44 12.93 11.63
C PRO A 411 -35.89 11.55 12.03
N SER A 412 -34.91 11.05 11.27
CA SER A 412 -34.15 9.87 11.66
C SER A 412 -33.51 10.10 13.02
N ARG A 413 -33.38 9.03 13.82
CA ARG A 413 -32.73 9.07 15.14
C ARG A 413 -31.20 9.15 15.04
N LEU A 414 -30.69 9.74 13.96
CA LEU A 414 -29.27 9.78 13.67
C LEU A 414 -28.53 10.53 14.78
N GLN A 415 -27.54 9.87 15.39
CA GLN A 415 -26.73 10.41 16.48
C GLN A 415 -25.32 10.75 16.00
N ASP A 416 -24.74 9.92 15.14
CA ASP A 416 -23.38 10.09 14.63
C ASP A 416 -23.36 10.22 13.11
N LEU A 417 -22.72 11.29 12.63
CA LEU A 417 -22.47 11.53 11.21
C LEU A 417 -20.97 11.73 10.98
N CYS A 418 -20.38 10.87 10.17
CA CYS A 418 -18.99 10.96 9.74
C CYS A 418 -18.95 11.12 8.22
N ILE A 419 -18.23 12.12 7.74
CA ILE A 419 -18.13 12.44 6.31
C ILE A 419 -16.66 12.60 5.95
N SER A 420 -16.22 11.91 4.90
CA SER A 420 -14.95 12.21 4.28
C SER A 420 -15.08 13.43 3.38
N THR A 421 -14.16 14.39 3.47
CA THR A 421 -14.12 15.55 2.57
C THR A 421 -13.40 15.19 1.27
N PRO A 422 -13.91 15.58 0.09
CA PRO A 422 -13.23 15.35 -1.17
C PRO A 422 -11.91 16.14 -1.22
N PRO A 423 -10.88 15.64 -1.92
CA PRO A 423 -9.64 16.38 -2.12
C PRO A 423 -9.87 17.62 -3.00
N SER A 424 -9.01 18.63 -2.77
CA SER A 424 -9.20 20.05 -3.05
C SER A 424 -9.34 20.51 -4.51
N SER A 425 -9.70 19.64 -5.47
CA SER A 425 -9.84 20.02 -6.88
C SER A 425 -11.20 20.65 -7.23
N ASP A 426 -12.24 20.46 -6.41
CA ASP A 426 -13.58 21.01 -6.65
C ASP A 426 -14.07 21.85 -5.45
N TYR A 427 -13.72 23.14 -5.48
CA TYR A 427 -14.09 24.11 -4.43
C TYR A 427 -15.61 24.30 -4.33
N ASP A 428 -16.32 24.29 -5.45
CA ASP A 428 -17.76 24.55 -5.50
C ASP A 428 -18.55 23.38 -4.89
N HIS A 429 -18.16 22.13 -5.16
CA HIS A 429 -18.76 20.96 -4.52
C HIS A 429 -18.56 20.98 -3.00
N LEU A 430 -17.37 21.37 -2.54
CA LEU A 430 -17.06 21.46 -1.12
C LEU A 430 -17.92 22.51 -0.41
N VAL A 431 -18.04 23.72 -0.97
CA VAL A 431 -18.90 24.78 -0.39
C VAL A 431 -20.35 24.33 -0.29
N ARG A 432 -20.89 23.78 -1.37
CA ARG A 432 -22.26 23.26 -1.42
C ARG A 432 -22.52 22.10 -0.45
N SER A 433 -21.52 21.22 -0.27
CA SER A 433 -21.58 20.13 0.71
C SER A 433 -21.62 20.65 2.15
N MET A 434 -20.88 21.73 2.44
CA MET A 434 -20.91 22.38 3.76
C MET A 434 -22.25 23.07 4.03
N GLU A 435 -22.87 23.68 3.02
CA GLU A 435 -24.24 24.23 3.12
C GLU A 435 -25.28 23.13 3.39
N ALA A 436 -25.18 22.00 2.68
CA ALA A 436 -26.04 20.84 2.92
C ALA A 436 -25.84 20.26 4.32
N LEU A 437 -24.59 20.20 4.80
CA LEU A 437 -24.28 19.75 6.16
C LEU A 437 -24.86 20.69 7.22
N ASP A 438 -24.80 22.01 7.01
CA ASP A 438 -25.42 23.01 7.90
C ASP A 438 -26.95 22.82 7.96
N TYR A 439 -27.58 22.47 6.82
CA TYR A 439 -29.00 22.11 6.77
C TYR A 439 -29.30 20.79 7.52
N LEU A 440 -28.48 19.75 7.34
CA LEU A 440 -28.65 18.46 8.03
C LEU A 440 -28.48 18.59 9.54
N MET A 441 -27.45 19.34 9.98
CA MET A 441 -27.21 19.62 11.40
C MET A 441 -28.37 20.38 12.05
N TYR A 442 -29.04 21.25 11.29
CA TYR A 442 -30.21 21.98 11.75
C TYR A 442 -31.49 21.13 11.79
N LYS A 443 -31.68 20.22 10.82
CA LYS A 443 -32.92 19.42 10.71
C LYS A 443 -32.95 18.21 11.68
N HIS A 444 -31.77 17.70 12.05
CA HIS A 444 -31.64 16.51 12.91
C HIS A 444 -31.26 16.89 14.35
N ASP A 445 -32.26 17.20 15.16
CA ASP A 445 -32.07 17.56 16.58
C ASP A 445 -31.42 16.44 17.43
N SER A 446 -31.38 15.19 16.95
CA SER A 446 -30.77 14.06 17.66
C SER A 446 -29.26 13.90 17.47
N LEU A 447 -28.62 14.70 16.60
CA LEU A 447 -27.19 14.58 16.31
C LEU A 447 -26.32 14.98 17.52
N LYS A 448 -25.49 14.04 17.97
CA LYS A 448 -24.52 14.20 19.06
C LYS A 448 -23.09 14.36 18.53
N THR A 449 -22.74 13.67 17.44
CA THR A 449 -21.39 13.66 16.89
C THR A 449 -21.38 13.99 15.41
N VAL A 450 -20.54 14.95 15.01
CA VAL A 450 -20.23 15.21 13.61
C VAL A 450 -18.71 15.20 13.42
N LYS A 451 -18.25 14.37 12.48
CA LYS A 451 -16.82 14.23 12.14
C LYS A 451 -16.60 14.44 10.64
N LEU A 452 -15.64 15.30 10.30
CA LEU A 452 -15.17 15.55 8.94
C LEU A 452 -13.73 15.06 8.81
N VAL A 453 -13.53 13.99 8.04
CA VAL A 453 -12.22 13.34 7.87
C VAL A 453 -11.66 13.68 6.49
N ALA A 454 -10.36 13.94 6.39
CA ALA A 454 -9.71 14.19 5.11
C ALA A 454 -9.42 12.85 4.44
N ASP A 455 -9.63 12.77 3.13
CA ASP A 455 -9.28 11.59 2.33
C ASP A 455 -7.79 11.24 2.49
N GLY A 456 -7.46 9.96 2.67
CA GLY A 456 -6.09 9.46 2.84
C GLY A 456 -5.17 9.79 1.67
N SER A 457 -5.72 9.98 0.47
CA SER A 457 -4.98 10.44 -0.71
C SER A 457 -4.47 11.90 -0.61
N SER A 458 -5.14 12.72 0.21
CA SER A 458 -4.84 14.15 0.43
C SER A 458 -3.73 14.40 1.48
N VAL A 459 -3.14 13.33 2.01
CA VAL A 459 -2.03 13.36 2.96
C VAL A 459 -0.67 13.39 2.23
N SER A 460 -0.65 13.13 0.92
CA SER A 460 0.53 13.33 0.07
C SER A 460 0.52 14.73 -0.56
N TYR A 461 1.71 15.31 -0.72
CA TYR A 461 2.03 16.63 -1.29
C TYR A 461 2.01 17.83 -0.31
N GLY A 462 3.23 18.25 0.04
CA GLY A 462 3.53 19.54 0.65
C GLY A 462 3.57 20.66 -0.38
N ASP A 463 2.47 20.88 -1.11
CA ASP A 463 2.37 21.99 -2.06
C ASP A 463 1.41 23.09 -1.60
N ALA A 464 1.86 24.32 -1.79
CA ALA A 464 1.35 25.57 -1.23
C ALA A 464 0.04 26.08 -1.89
N SER A 465 -0.76 25.22 -2.53
CA SER A 465 -1.99 25.62 -3.23
C SER A 465 -3.19 24.72 -2.92
N ARG A 466 -3.49 24.49 -1.63
CA ARG A 466 -4.79 23.91 -1.22
C ARG A 466 -5.86 24.99 -1.35
N ALA A 467 -6.85 24.80 -2.22
CA ALA A 467 -8.07 25.59 -2.20
C ALA A 467 -8.81 25.32 -0.87
N THR A 468 -8.85 26.32 0.01
CA THR A 468 -9.48 26.20 1.34
C THR A 468 -10.88 26.78 1.32
N ALA A 469 -11.91 25.99 1.64
CA ALA A 469 -13.27 26.48 1.77
C ALA A 469 -13.46 27.19 3.12
N ARG A 470 -13.94 28.43 3.06
CA ARG A 470 -14.30 29.22 4.23
C ARG A 470 -15.70 28.83 4.67
N TRP A 471 -15.82 28.14 5.80
CA TRP A 471 -17.13 27.72 6.32
C TRP A 471 -17.63 28.68 7.40
N ILE A 472 -18.88 29.11 7.25
CA ILE A 472 -19.66 29.87 8.23
C ILE A 472 -20.84 28.99 8.64
N LEU A 473 -20.89 28.60 9.91
CA LEU A 473 -22.02 27.88 10.46
C LEU A 473 -23.18 28.87 10.64
N SER A 474 -24.23 28.76 9.83
CA SER A 474 -25.33 29.73 9.81
C SER A 474 -26.52 29.29 10.67
N LYS A 475 -26.64 27.98 10.96
CA LYS A 475 -27.76 27.40 11.73
C LYS A 475 -27.31 26.73 13.02
N GLN A 476 -28.26 26.53 13.95
CA GLN A 476 -27.97 26.18 15.34
C GLN A 476 -28.22 24.69 15.67
N PRO A 477 -27.19 23.85 15.88
CA PRO A 477 -27.38 22.52 16.48
C PRO A 477 -27.52 22.59 18.01
N HIS A 478 -28.63 22.10 18.57
CA HIS A 478 -28.93 22.24 20.00
C HIS A 478 -28.38 21.10 20.90
N HIS A 479 -27.97 19.96 20.33
CA HIS A 479 -27.58 18.75 21.09
C HIS A 479 -26.18 18.19 20.80
N LEU A 480 -25.39 18.90 20.01
CA LEU A 480 -24.08 18.43 19.56
C LEU A 480 -23.08 18.39 20.74
N GLN A 481 -22.50 17.21 20.97
CA GLN A 481 -21.51 16.96 22.01
C GLN A 481 -20.08 16.90 21.45
N ARG A 482 -19.91 16.46 20.19
CA ARG A 482 -18.61 16.28 19.57
C ARG A 482 -18.60 16.82 18.14
N PHE A 483 -17.70 17.76 17.87
CA PHE A 483 -17.49 18.32 16.55
C PHE A 483 -16.00 18.26 16.19
N GLU A 484 -15.67 17.45 15.18
CA GLU A 484 -14.27 17.23 14.79
C GLU A 484 -14.06 17.37 13.29
N VAL A 485 -13.12 18.22 12.91
CA VAL A 485 -12.62 18.38 11.55
C VAL A 485 -11.14 17.99 11.55
N SER A 486 -10.78 17.08 10.65
CA SER A 486 -9.41 16.60 10.55
C SER A 486 -8.45 17.72 10.10
N PRO A 487 -7.18 17.71 10.55
CA PRO A 487 -6.19 18.74 10.22
C PRO A 487 -5.86 18.89 8.73
N HIS A 488 -6.08 17.83 7.95
CA HIS A 488 -5.77 17.80 6.52
C HIS A 488 -6.99 18.15 5.65
N SER A 489 -8.13 18.45 6.29
CA SER A 489 -9.34 18.88 5.59
C SER A 489 -9.13 20.29 5.00
N PRO A 490 -9.63 20.58 3.79
CA PRO A 490 -9.58 21.91 3.19
C PRO A 490 -10.52 22.95 3.84
N VAL A 491 -11.23 22.60 4.93
CA VAL A 491 -12.25 23.46 5.54
C VAL A 491 -11.65 24.34 6.65
N ILE A 492 -11.85 25.65 6.54
CA ILE A 492 -11.35 26.65 7.50
C ILE A 492 -12.49 27.51 8.03
N PHE A 493 -12.62 27.60 9.36
CA PHE A 493 -13.61 28.43 10.02
C PHE A 493 -13.13 29.88 10.11
N CYS A 494 -13.99 30.81 9.69
CA CYS A 494 -13.62 32.22 9.53
C CYS A 494 -14.16 33.15 10.62
N ARG A 495 -15.23 32.76 11.33
CA ARG A 495 -15.78 33.56 12.43
C ARG A 495 -16.41 32.68 13.50
N MET A 496 -15.83 32.64 14.70
CA MET A 496 -16.36 31.84 15.84
C MET A 496 -17.53 32.53 16.57
N HIS A 497 -17.85 33.79 16.24
CA HIS A 497 -18.84 34.66 16.91
C HIS A 497 -20.26 34.10 17.11
N LEU A 498 -20.65 33.04 16.40
CA LEU A 498 -21.99 32.46 16.54
C LEU A 498 -22.06 31.39 17.65
N TRP A 499 -20.92 30.94 18.19
CA TRP A 499 -20.86 29.79 19.11
C TRP A 499 -21.33 30.13 20.54
N GLU A 500 -21.37 31.42 20.91
CA GLU A 500 -21.74 31.91 22.24
C GLU A 500 -23.16 31.51 22.69
N LYS A 501 -24.08 31.28 21.75
CA LYS A 501 -25.50 30.99 22.03
C LYS A 501 -25.89 29.53 21.85
N LEU A 502 -24.93 28.68 21.48
CA LEU A 502 -25.22 27.63 20.51
C LEU A 502 -24.93 26.21 21.01
N LEU A 503 -24.08 26.02 22.03
CA LEU A 503 -23.53 24.71 22.33
C LEU A 503 -23.25 24.47 23.84
N GLY A 504 -24.29 24.51 24.67
CA GLY A 504 -24.17 24.18 26.10
C GLY A 504 -23.65 22.76 26.39
N ASN A 505 -23.82 21.84 25.44
CA ASN A 505 -23.49 20.42 25.57
C ASN A 505 -22.19 20.00 24.86
N LEU A 506 -21.45 20.91 24.23
CA LEU A 506 -20.27 20.54 23.44
C LEU A 506 -19.09 20.18 24.34
N CYS A 507 -18.71 18.91 24.31
CA CYS A 507 -17.63 18.34 25.10
C CYS A 507 -16.29 18.33 24.36
N ILE A 508 -16.30 18.11 23.05
CA ILE A 508 -15.08 17.92 22.24
C ILE A 508 -15.16 18.80 20.99
N LEU A 509 -14.16 19.64 20.82
CA LEU A 509 -14.02 20.53 19.67
C LEU A 509 -12.65 20.38 19.02
N LYS A 510 -12.64 20.02 17.73
CA LYS A 510 -11.44 19.97 16.90
C LYS A 510 -11.70 20.63 15.56
N ILE A 511 -11.07 21.78 15.27
CA ILE A 511 -11.34 22.56 14.05
C ILE A 511 -10.09 23.28 13.54
N ALA A 512 -10.13 23.69 12.26
CA ALA A 512 -9.16 24.61 11.67
C ALA A 512 -9.71 26.02 11.56
N VAL A 513 -8.91 27.03 11.93
CA VAL A 513 -9.29 28.46 11.94
C VAL A 513 -8.25 29.29 11.19
N ASP A 514 -8.70 30.35 10.52
CA ASP A 514 -7.81 31.24 9.73
C ASP A 514 -6.80 31.96 10.66
N GLY A 515 -7.25 32.39 11.84
CA GLY A 515 -6.42 32.98 12.88
C GLY A 515 -7.07 32.81 14.25
N LEU A 516 -6.32 33.10 15.33
CA LEU A 516 -6.82 33.06 16.71
C LEU A 516 -6.78 34.48 17.30
N SER A 517 -7.95 35.05 17.60
CA SER A 517 -8.07 36.37 18.25
C SER A 517 -8.42 36.25 19.73
N VAL A 518 -8.27 37.35 20.48
CA VAL A 518 -8.70 37.43 21.89
C VAL A 518 -10.21 37.16 22.04
N ASN A 519 -11.01 37.60 21.07
CA ASN A 519 -12.45 37.37 21.06
C ASN A 519 -12.79 35.88 20.88
N ASP A 520 -12.04 35.15 20.05
CA ASP A 520 -12.25 33.71 19.87
C ASP A 520 -11.97 32.93 21.15
N VAL A 521 -10.96 33.34 21.93
CA VAL A 521 -10.68 32.77 23.25
C VAL A 521 -11.81 33.08 24.22
N TYR A 522 -12.39 34.29 24.19
CA TYR A 522 -13.55 34.64 25.01
C TYR A 522 -14.79 33.78 24.67
N ILE A 523 -15.05 33.54 23.40
CA ILE A 523 -16.16 32.68 22.94
C ILE A 523 -15.96 31.23 23.40
N LEU A 524 -14.78 30.67 23.16
CA LEU A 524 -14.44 29.30 23.56
C LEU A 524 -14.49 29.11 25.07
N ARG A 525 -14.11 30.14 25.82
CA ARG A 525 -14.20 30.19 27.27
C ARG A 525 -15.64 30.09 27.78
N GLY A 526 -16.61 30.60 27.01
CA GLY A 526 -18.03 30.56 27.32
C GLY A 526 -18.68 29.17 27.18
N LEU A 527 -17.97 28.14 26.71
CA LEU A 527 -18.50 26.78 26.54
C LEU A 527 -18.32 25.97 27.84
N PRO A 528 -19.40 25.68 28.60
CA PRO A 528 -19.27 25.14 29.96
C PRO A 528 -18.90 23.64 30.00
N ALA A 529 -19.31 22.86 28.99
CA ALA A 529 -19.07 21.42 28.93
C ALA A 529 -17.75 21.03 28.22
N LEU A 530 -16.98 21.99 27.72
CA LEU A 530 -15.83 21.72 26.85
C LEU A 530 -14.68 21.05 27.60
N THR A 531 -14.50 19.75 27.37
CA THR A 531 -13.44 18.92 27.96
C THR A 531 -12.18 18.85 27.11
N ALA A 532 -12.30 19.00 25.79
CA ALA A 532 -11.15 18.92 24.90
C ALA A 532 -11.25 19.88 23.72
N LEU A 533 -10.15 20.62 23.50
CA LEU A 533 -10.03 21.62 22.46
C LEU A 533 -8.76 21.39 21.64
N SER A 534 -8.91 21.25 20.32
CA SER A 534 -7.80 21.13 19.37
C SER A 534 -7.98 22.11 18.22
N LEU A 535 -7.18 23.17 18.18
CA LEU A 535 -7.25 24.20 17.14
C LEU A 535 -6.07 24.09 16.18
N TYR A 536 -6.38 24.09 14.88
CA TYR A 536 -5.42 24.20 13.79
C TYR A 536 -5.46 25.63 13.23
N VAL A 537 -4.54 26.47 13.67
CA VAL A 537 -4.49 27.89 13.34
C VAL A 537 -3.61 28.11 12.12
N GLN A 538 -4.19 28.63 11.03
CA GLN A 538 -3.45 28.83 9.79
C GLN A 538 -2.41 29.94 9.92
N LYS A 539 -2.79 31.08 10.50
CA LYS A 539 -1.93 32.26 10.72
C LYS A 539 -1.74 32.55 12.20
N SER A 540 -0.49 32.62 12.65
CA SER A 540 -0.20 33.05 14.02
C SER A 540 -0.69 34.47 14.29
N PRO A 541 -1.22 34.74 15.50
CA PRO A 541 -1.65 36.08 15.88
C PRO A 541 -0.47 37.04 15.98
N LEU A 542 -0.67 38.28 15.52
CA LEU A 542 0.30 39.38 15.65
C LEU A 542 0.33 39.96 17.08
N ILE A 543 -0.68 39.64 17.90
CA ILE A 543 -0.86 40.16 19.25
C ILE A 543 -0.74 39.01 20.25
N LYS A 544 -0.22 39.30 21.45
CA LYS A 544 -0.14 38.33 22.55
C LYS A 544 -1.53 37.89 23.00
N ILE A 545 -1.80 36.59 22.92
CA ILE A 545 -3.04 35.97 23.40
C ILE A 545 -2.85 35.56 24.86
N ILE A 546 -3.76 36.01 25.73
CA ILE A 546 -3.72 35.75 27.17
C ILE A 546 -4.90 34.85 27.53
N PHE A 547 -4.60 33.69 28.09
CA PHE A 547 -5.55 32.80 28.76
C PHE A 547 -5.53 33.14 30.25
N GLY A 548 -6.45 34.01 30.68
CA GLY A 548 -6.43 34.64 32.02
C GLY A 548 -7.39 34.04 33.06
N MET A 549 -7.19 34.44 34.32
CA MET A 549 -7.87 33.96 35.55
C MET A 549 -9.39 34.17 35.64
N SER A 550 -9.99 34.89 34.70
CA SER A 550 -11.44 35.08 34.70
C SER A 550 -12.14 33.71 34.49
N ALA A 551 -13.00 33.29 35.41
CA ALA A 551 -13.61 31.96 35.49
C ALA A 551 -14.18 31.42 34.16
N GLY A 552 -13.48 30.51 33.48
CA GLY A 552 -13.95 29.78 32.30
C GLY A 552 -12.98 28.67 31.94
N PHE A 553 -13.30 27.80 30.97
CA PHE A 553 -12.57 26.53 30.71
C PHE A 553 -12.47 25.59 31.92
N THR A 554 -13.44 25.64 32.84
CA THR A 554 -13.43 24.83 34.06
C THR A 554 -13.53 23.33 33.79
N ALA A 555 -14.16 22.91 32.68
CA ALA A 555 -14.25 21.50 32.29
C ALA A 555 -13.05 21.01 31.45
N LEU A 556 -12.16 21.90 30.99
CA LEU A 556 -11.17 21.59 29.97
C LEU A 556 -10.03 20.73 30.55
N LYS A 557 -9.86 19.53 29.99
CA LYS A 557 -8.82 18.55 30.34
C LYS A 557 -7.69 18.49 29.31
N TYR A 558 -7.97 18.81 28.04
CA TYR A 558 -7.02 18.75 26.95
C TYR A 558 -7.05 20.00 26.07
N LEU A 559 -5.87 20.59 25.85
CA LEU A 559 -5.68 21.73 24.94
C LEU A 559 -4.55 21.44 23.95
N LYS A 560 -4.86 21.45 22.66
CA LYS A 560 -3.88 21.40 21.56
C LYS A 560 -4.01 22.62 20.67
N LEU A 561 -2.92 23.37 20.53
CA LEU A 561 -2.82 24.49 19.59
C LEU A 561 -1.74 24.17 18.57
N ARG A 562 -2.13 24.03 17.30
CA ARG A 562 -1.21 23.84 16.18
C ARG A 562 -1.23 25.07 15.30
N PHE A 563 -0.10 25.76 15.19
CA PHE A 563 0.09 26.89 14.29
C PHE A 563 0.79 26.41 13.01
N MET A 564 0.21 26.72 11.85
CA MET A 564 0.75 26.32 10.55
C MET A 564 1.81 27.30 10.03
N SER A 565 1.71 28.57 10.41
CA SER A 565 2.69 29.60 10.07
C SER A 565 3.01 30.50 11.27
N GLY A 566 4.29 30.74 11.54
CA GLY A 566 4.74 31.66 12.59
C GLY A 566 4.77 31.07 14.01
N ILE A 567 5.35 31.84 14.94
CA ILE A 567 5.26 31.58 16.38
C ILE A 567 4.18 32.51 16.97
N ALA A 568 3.20 31.94 17.66
CA ALA A 568 2.20 32.68 18.40
C ALA A 568 2.72 33.13 19.77
N TRP A 569 2.38 34.35 20.17
CA TRP A 569 2.72 34.87 21.49
C TRP A 569 1.61 34.49 22.47
N LEU A 570 1.91 33.65 23.45
CA LEU A 570 0.91 33.05 24.34
C LEU A 570 1.27 33.28 25.81
N LYS A 571 0.28 33.65 26.63
CA LYS A 571 0.40 33.66 28.09
C LYS A 571 -0.73 32.82 28.68
N PHE A 572 -0.36 31.86 29.53
CA PHE A 572 -1.28 31.09 30.36
C PHE A 572 -1.09 31.54 31.80
N GLU A 573 -2.10 32.22 32.35
CA GLU A 573 -2.06 32.70 33.73
C GLU A 573 -2.36 31.57 34.72
N ALA A 574 -1.94 31.76 35.97
CA ALA A 574 -2.15 30.77 37.01
C ALA A 574 -3.64 30.41 37.16
N ASP A 575 -3.94 29.12 37.28
CA ASP A 575 -5.30 28.58 37.45
C ASP A 575 -6.33 29.01 36.37
N ALA A 576 -5.90 29.53 35.22
CA ALA A 576 -6.80 29.87 34.12
C ALA A 576 -7.59 28.66 33.57
N MET A 577 -7.05 27.45 33.75
CA MET A 577 -7.66 26.18 33.34
C MET A 577 -7.38 25.11 34.43
N PRO A 578 -8.18 25.06 35.51
CA PRO A 578 -7.83 24.31 36.72
C PRO A 578 -7.81 22.78 36.51
N ASN A 579 -8.63 22.27 35.58
CA ASN A 579 -8.74 20.82 35.30
C ASN A 579 -7.88 20.35 34.11
N LEU A 580 -7.01 21.21 33.56
CA LEU A 580 -6.22 20.90 32.37
C LEU A 580 -5.14 19.88 32.71
N TRP A 581 -5.29 18.64 32.23
CA TRP A 581 -4.27 17.59 32.35
C TRP A 581 -3.13 17.84 31.36
N LYS A 582 -3.47 18.04 30.07
CA LYS A 582 -2.52 17.91 28.97
C LYS A 582 -2.54 19.11 28.03
N LEU A 583 -1.39 19.76 27.90
CA LEU A 583 -1.16 20.90 27.01
C LEU A 583 -0.18 20.54 25.88
N ARG A 584 -0.61 20.70 24.63
CA ARG A 584 0.22 20.46 23.44
C ARG A 584 0.30 21.68 22.54
N LEU A 585 1.50 22.22 22.38
CA LEU A 585 1.78 23.32 21.47
C LEU A 585 2.57 22.80 20.27
N VAL A 586 2.13 23.09 19.06
CA VAL A 586 2.80 22.64 17.83
C VAL A 586 2.95 23.84 16.88
N PHE A 587 4.16 24.15 16.46
CA PHE A 587 4.45 25.22 15.50
C PHE A 587 5.07 24.56 14.28
N SER A 588 4.44 24.69 13.11
CA SER A 588 4.84 23.93 11.91
C SER A 588 5.94 24.63 11.11
N SER A 589 6.07 25.95 11.24
CA SER A 589 7.20 26.72 10.70
C SER A 589 7.60 27.86 11.63
N ILE A 590 8.91 28.05 11.80
CA ILE A 590 9.50 29.23 12.42
C ILE A 590 9.82 30.22 11.29
N PRO A 591 9.39 31.50 11.37
CA PRO A 591 9.69 32.47 10.32
C PRO A 591 11.18 32.84 10.35
N ARG A 592 11.82 32.94 9.17
CA ARG A 592 13.18 33.48 9.02
C ARG A 592 13.19 34.94 9.49
N MET A 593 13.90 35.22 10.58
CA MET A 593 14.02 36.57 11.14
C MET A 593 14.97 37.49 10.33
N ASP A 594 15.54 37.03 9.21
CA ASP A 594 16.39 37.86 8.33
C ASP A 594 15.63 38.95 7.56
N GLN A 595 14.29 38.91 7.56
CA GLN A 595 13.52 40.10 7.27
C GLN A 595 13.47 40.95 8.53
N ARG A 596 14.35 41.96 8.57
CA ARG A 596 14.13 43.19 9.34
C ARG A 596 12.63 43.47 9.39
N LEU A 597 12.14 43.74 10.60
CA LEU A 597 10.90 44.46 10.87
C LEU A 597 10.74 45.66 9.91
N VAL A 598 10.24 45.43 8.71
CA VAL A 598 9.47 46.42 7.96
C VAL A 598 8.04 46.20 8.41
N ILE A 599 7.82 46.49 9.69
CA ILE A 599 6.50 46.93 10.13
C ILE A 599 6.29 48.23 9.37
N TYR A 600 5.19 48.33 8.63
CA TYR A 600 4.71 49.60 8.09
C TYR A 600 4.88 50.68 9.16
N SER A 601 5.66 51.69 8.81
CA SER A 601 5.84 52.92 9.56
C SER A 601 4.47 53.54 9.82
N ASP A 602 3.91 53.27 11.01
CA ASP A 602 3.04 54.16 11.79
C ASP A 602 2.48 53.41 13.00
N CYS A 603 3.35 53.02 13.95
CA CYS A 603 2.92 52.71 15.33
C CYS A 603 4.12 52.66 16.30
N ASP A 604 4.96 53.69 16.28
CA ASP A 604 6.10 53.85 17.20
C ASP A 604 5.68 54.15 18.67
N LYS A 605 4.38 54.05 18.97
CA LYS A 605 3.81 54.18 20.33
C LYS A 605 3.53 52.85 21.02
N ILE A 606 3.55 51.70 20.32
CA ILE A 606 3.19 50.39 20.93
C ILE A 606 4.42 49.67 21.52
N LEU A 607 5.64 50.01 21.08
CA LEU A 607 6.89 49.39 21.58
C LEU A 607 7.33 49.85 22.98
N LYS A 608 6.68 50.86 23.58
CA LYS A 608 7.03 51.36 24.94
C LYS A 608 6.31 50.65 26.09
N GLN A 609 5.43 49.67 25.85
CA GLN A 609 4.61 49.07 26.92
C GLN A 609 4.97 47.63 27.33
N TYR A 610 6.09 47.07 26.86
CA TYR A 610 6.48 45.69 27.18
C TYR A 610 7.72 45.62 28.09
N ARG A 611 7.57 46.13 29.33
CA ARG A 611 8.42 45.75 30.47
C ARG A 611 7.69 44.70 31.32
N HIS A 612 7.52 43.48 30.82
CA HIS A 612 7.31 42.27 31.64
C HIS A 612 7.61 41.01 30.80
N GLY A 613 8.82 40.46 30.94
CA GLY A 613 9.20 39.11 30.52
C GLY A 613 9.61 38.97 29.04
N THR A 614 10.81 38.45 28.82
CA THR A 614 11.44 38.18 27.51
C THR A 614 10.91 36.93 26.79
N ALA A 615 9.97 36.18 27.38
CA ALA A 615 9.51 34.89 26.86
C ALA A 615 8.29 35.03 25.92
N LEU A 616 8.36 34.37 24.77
CA LEU A 616 7.31 34.32 23.74
C LEU A 616 6.07 33.52 24.22
N ILE A 617 6.32 32.45 24.96
CA ILE A 617 5.29 31.60 25.57
C ILE A 617 5.56 31.55 27.08
N SER A 618 4.60 31.98 27.88
CA SER A 618 4.72 31.94 29.35
C SER A 618 3.60 31.11 29.97
N ILE A 619 3.98 30.06 30.70
CA ILE A 619 3.07 29.15 31.40
C ILE A 619 3.27 29.32 32.91
N GLU A 620 2.33 30.00 33.56
CA GLU A 620 2.30 30.13 35.02
C GLU A 620 1.84 28.82 35.69
N HIS A 621 1.74 28.78 37.02
CA HIS A 621 1.40 27.55 37.73
C HIS A 621 -0.02 27.08 37.39
N MET A 622 -0.15 25.85 36.87
CA MET A 622 -1.44 25.22 36.60
C MET A 622 -1.55 23.93 37.41
N THR A 623 -2.42 23.95 38.42
CA THR A 623 -2.54 22.89 39.43
C THR A 623 -2.94 21.52 38.87
N GLY A 624 -3.74 21.46 37.81
CA GLY A 624 -4.19 20.21 37.17
C GLY A 624 -3.22 19.58 36.15
N LEU A 625 -2.13 20.28 35.79
CA LEU A 625 -1.29 19.94 34.64
C LEU A 625 -0.35 18.77 34.94
N ARG A 626 -0.45 17.69 34.16
CA ARG A 626 0.42 16.49 34.28
C ARG A 626 1.34 16.28 33.10
N GLU A 627 1.01 16.84 31.93
CA GLU A 627 1.81 16.71 30.72
C GLU A 627 1.83 18.02 29.91
N VAL A 628 3.03 18.48 29.56
CA VAL A 628 3.24 19.62 28.65
C VAL A 628 4.22 19.21 27.57
N SER A 629 3.84 19.42 26.32
CA SER A 629 4.72 19.20 25.17
C SER A 629 4.69 20.41 24.23
N ALA A 630 5.85 20.83 23.75
CA ALA A 630 5.99 21.87 22.73
C ALA A 630 6.83 21.35 21.56
N LYS A 631 6.25 21.30 20.36
CA LYS A 631 6.93 20.86 19.14
C LYS A 631 7.14 22.04 18.20
N PHE A 632 8.38 22.28 17.79
CA PHE A 632 8.75 23.34 16.85
C PHE A 632 9.30 22.74 15.57
N GLY A 633 8.66 23.05 14.46
CA GLY A 633 9.03 22.70 13.10
C GLY A 633 9.72 23.88 12.40
N GLY A 634 10.86 23.64 11.76
CA GLY A 634 11.60 24.70 11.05
C GLY A 634 12.95 24.22 10.50
N ALA A 635 13.65 25.09 9.78
CA ALA A 635 14.99 24.76 9.29
C ALA A 635 15.99 24.65 10.46
N ALA A 636 17.08 23.90 10.28
CA ALA A 636 18.07 23.65 11.32
C ALA A 636 18.61 24.94 12.00
N ALA A 637 18.78 26.03 11.24
CA ALA A 637 19.20 27.33 11.75
C ALA A 637 18.18 27.96 12.72
N ASP A 638 16.88 27.82 12.43
CA ASP A 638 15.79 28.36 13.24
C ASP A 638 15.61 27.55 14.54
N LEU A 639 15.84 26.24 14.49
CA LEU A 639 15.78 25.35 15.65
C LEU A 639 16.93 25.62 16.64
N GLN A 640 18.13 25.94 16.13
CA GLN A 640 19.24 26.39 16.98
C GLN A 640 18.91 27.69 17.73
N PHE A 641 18.20 28.62 17.10
CA PHE A 641 17.74 29.85 17.74
C PHE A 641 16.72 29.59 18.86
N VAL A 642 15.72 28.74 18.62
CA VAL A 642 14.74 28.32 19.65
C VAL A 642 15.43 27.69 20.86
N SER A 643 16.46 26.88 20.63
CA SER A 643 17.24 26.24 21.70
C SER A 643 18.02 27.23 22.58
N ARG A 644 18.42 28.40 22.03
CA ARG A 644 19.26 29.39 22.72
C ARG A 644 18.48 30.41 23.54
N ILE A 645 17.23 30.69 23.21
CA ILE A 645 16.50 31.87 23.73
C ILE A 645 15.48 31.54 24.83
N GLY A 646 15.21 30.27 25.13
CA GLY A 646 14.21 29.94 26.15
C GLY A 646 12.82 30.43 25.74
N VAL A 647 12.38 30.03 24.55
CA VAL A 647 11.12 30.44 23.91
C VAL A 647 9.89 30.18 24.80
N VAL A 648 9.96 29.15 25.64
CA VAL A 648 8.90 28.75 26.57
C VAL A 648 9.41 28.91 28.00
N THR A 649 8.73 29.70 28.81
CA THR A 649 8.91 29.72 30.27
C THR A 649 7.82 28.89 30.95
N ASN A 650 8.23 27.97 31.82
CA ASN A 650 7.34 27.14 32.62
C ASN A 650 7.54 27.41 34.10
N HIS A 651 6.46 27.44 34.87
CA HIS A 651 6.56 27.50 36.32
C HIS A 651 7.23 26.22 36.88
N PRO A 652 8.14 26.29 37.86
CA PRO A 652 8.86 25.12 38.40
C PRO A 652 7.95 24.02 38.98
N SER A 653 6.77 24.38 39.47
CA SER A 653 5.78 23.42 40.01
C SER A 653 4.96 22.69 38.94
N ASN A 654 5.12 23.03 37.66
CA ASN A 654 4.49 22.32 36.55
C ASN A 654 5.38 21.15 36.11
N PRO A 655 4.83 20.12 35.44
CA PRO A 655 5.62 19.03 34.87
C PRO A 655 6.66 19.57 33.88
N ILE A 656 7.79 18.87 33.76
CA ILE A 656 8.87 19.20 32.81
C ILE A 656 8.29 19.23 31.40
N ILE A 657 8.57 20.31 30.66
CA ILE A 657 8.11 20.44 29.28
C ILE A 657 8.95 19.54 28.38
N ASP A 658 8.29 18.64 27.65
CA ASP A 658 8.90 17.92 26.55
C ASP A 658 8.98 18.83 25.31
N VAL A 659 10.17 19.39 25.05
CA VAL A 659 10.42 20.25 23.89
C VAL A 659 11.04 19.44 22.76
N GLN A 660 10.33 19.33 21.64
CA GLN A 660 10.79 18.62 20.45
C GLN A 660 11.07 19.59 19.31
N LEU A 661 12.32 19.60 18.84
CA LEU A 661 12.76 20.35 17.66
C LEU A 661 12.79 19.39 16.47
N VAL A 662 12.04 19.70 15.42
CA VAL A 662 11.75 18.75 14.35
C VAL A 662 11.94 19.40 12.99
N ASP A 663 12.71 18.78 12.10
CA ASP A 663 12.85 19.28 10.73
C ASP A 663 11.50 19.15 9.99
N SER A 664 11.26 20.08 9.08
CA SER A 664 10.02 20.32 8.31
C SER A 664 9.39 19.09 7.63
N GLY A 665 10.09 17.95 7.57
CA GLY A 665 9.64 16.70 6.97
C GLY A 665 9.00 15.65 7.89
N SER A 666 8.96 15.79 9.23
CA SER A 666 8.37 14.75 10.12
C SER A 666 7.18 15.23 10.96
N HIS A 667 5.99 15.07 10.41
CA HIS A 667 4.72 15.36 11.06
C HIS A 667 3.93 14.09 11.39
N GLY A 668 4.52 13.22 12.22
CA GLY A 668 3.82 12.16 12.94
C GLY A 668 3.74 12.47 14.45
N ASP A 669 2.58 12.18 15.07
CA ASP A 669 2.38 12.18 16.53
C ASP A 669 2.61 10.74 17.04
N LYS A 670 3.85 10.34 17.34
CA LYS A 670 4.15 9.17 18.18
C LYS A 670 5.19 9.57 19.24
N ARG A 671 4.96 9.19 20.51
CA ARG A 671 5.88 9.40 21.63
C ARG A 671 7.08 8.46 21.48
N ILE A 672 8.29 8.98 21.64
CA ILE A 672 9.49 8.17 21.89
C ILE A 672 10.13 8.70 23.18
N SER A 673 10.27 7.84 24.19
CA SER A 673 10.98 8.15 25.44
C SER A 673 12.49 8.12 25.21
N ALA A 674 13.21 9.19 25.58
CA ALA A 674 14.67 9.28 25.44
C ALA A 674 15.41 8.97 26.76
N ARG A 675 16.52 8.23 26.66
CA ARG A 675 17.65 8.23 27.62
C ARG A 675 18.84 8.99 27.00
N SER A 676 19.68 9.52 27.88
CA SER A 676 20.70 10.59 27.74
C SER A 676 21.92 10.31 26.83
N PRO A 677 22.67 11.35 26.40
CA PRO A 677 23.69 11.27 25.34
C PRO A 677 25.15 11.35 25.84
N GLU A 678 26.08 10.82 25.03
CA GLU A 678 27.49 11.25 25.00
C GLU A 678 27.94 11.54 23.55
N SER A 679 28.81 12.54 23.46
CA SER A 679 29.19 13.36 22.31
C SER A 679 30.32 12.80 21.45
N THR A 680 30.30 13.07 20.13
CA THR A 680 31.40 13.72 19.36
C THR A 680 30.99 13.91 17.88
N SER A 681 31.73 14.75 17.16
CA SER A 681 31.24 15.81 16.26
C SER A 681 31.60 15.68 14.77
N CYS A 682 30.70 16.22 13.91
CA CYS A 682 30.88 16.80 12.53
C CYS A 682 31.11 15.87 11.31
N PRO A 683 30.91 16.35 10.05
CA PRO A 683 29.69 16.98 9.48
C PRO A 683 29.30 16.38 8.09
N MET A 684 28.06 16.66 7.62
CA MET A 684 27.61 16.87 6.22
C MET A 684 26.17 16.35 6.01
N ASP A 685 25.28 17.29 5.70
CA ASP A 685 23.82 17.23 5.70
C ASP A 685 23.20 16.54 4.46
N VAL A 686 22.29 15.58 4.68
CA VAL A 686 21.19 15.21 3.76
C VAL A 686 19.98 14.71 4.60
N PRO A 687 18.71 15.05 4.29
CA PRO A 687 17.56 14.89 5.20
C PRO A 687 17.10 13.43 5.39
N LEU A 688 16.76 13.05 6.64
CA LEU A 688 16.27 11.72 7.05
C LEU A 688 14.72 11.70 7.19
N PRO A 689 13.99 10.68 6.71
CA PRO A 689 12.59 10.47 7.04
C PRO A 689 12.43 9.68 8.36
N GLY A 690 11.56 10.20 9.24
CA GLY A 690 11.34 9.72 10.60
C GLY A 690 10.67 8.34 10.69
N GLY A 691 11.10 7.56 11.69
CA GLY A 691 10.63 6.22 11.99
C GLY A 691 9.17 6.18 12.47
N GLY A 692 8.35 5.45 11.74
CA GLY A 692 7.13 4.80 12.22
C GLY A 692 7.14 3.36 11.72
N GLU A 693 6.46 2.44 12.40
CA GLU A 693 6.19 1.11 11.84
C GLU A 693 5.56 1.25 10.45
N VAL A 694 6.25 0.73 9.44
CA VAL A 694 5.80 0.75 8.05
C VAL A 694 5.38 -0.67 7.70
N SER A 695 4.08 -0.85 7.47
CA SER A 695 3.58 -2.01 6.73
C SER A 695 4.20 -2.03 5.33
N TRP A 696 4.62 -3.20 4.86
CA TRP A 696 5.19 -3.42 3.52
C TRP A 696 4.33 -2.88 2.36
N SER A 697 3.06 -2.60 2.63
CA SER A 697 2.10 -2.03 1.67
C SER A 697 2.31 -0.55 1.31
N ASN A 698 3.21 0.21 1.98
CA ASN A 698 3.37 1.65 1.70
C ASN A 698 4.83 2.11 1.46
N MET A 699 5.73 1.17 1.13
CA MET A 699 7.17 1.47 1.00
C MET A 699 7.47 2.46 -0.15
N ILE A 700 6.75 2.35 -1.28
CA ILE A 700 6.93 3.24 -2.46
C ILE A 700 6.52 4.68 -2.14
N GLY A 701 5.46 4.88 -1.34
CA GLY A 701 5.04 6.21 -0.88
C GLY A 701 6.03 6.90 0.05
N VAL A 702 6.80 6.14 0.83
CA VAL A 702 7.78 6.66 1.81
C VAL A 702 9.14 6.98 1.18
N ILE A 703 9.60 6.16 0.23
CA ILE A 703 10.92 6.34 -0.42
C ILE A 703 10.83 7.19 -1.69
N GLY A 704 9.65 7.29 -2.30
CA GLY A 704 9.41 7.97 -3.58
C GLY A 704 9.55 7.03 -4.77
N ARG A 705 8.57 7.08 -5.70
CA ARG A 705 8.48 6.24 -6.91
C ARG A 705 9.74 6.33 -7.77
N ASP A 706 10.23 7.54 -8.02
CA ASP A 706 11.41 7.77 -8.89
C ASP A 706 12.69 7.16 -8.31
N LEU A 707 12.85 7.23 -6.98
CA LEU A 707 13.98 6.61 -6.27
C LEU A 707 13.92 5.08 -6.35
N PHE A 708 12.72 4.50 -6.33
CA PHE A 708 12.52 3.08 -6.54
C PHE A 708 12.83 2.64 -7.96
N ILE A 709 12.31 3.33 -8.98
CA ILE A 709 12.64 3.06 -10.40
C ILE A 709 14.16 3.16 -10.60
N TYR A 710 14.79 4.16 -10.00
CA TYR A 710 16.23 4.33 -10.02
C TYR A 710 16.99 3.18 -9.32
N CYS A 711 16.44 2.54 -8.30
CA CYS A 711 17.07 1.36 -7.70
C CYS A 711 16.87 0.11 -8.57
N LEU A 712 15.65 -0.11 -9.06
CA LEU A 712 15.27 -1.32 -9.78
C LEU A 712 15.89 -1.41 -11.17
N HIS A 713 16.16 -0.29 -11.86
CA HIS A 713 16.70 -0.35 -13.23
C HIS A 713 18.04 -1.09 -13.36
N ARG A 714 18.78 -1.31 -12.26
CA ARG A 714 20.05 -2.04 -12.23
C ARG A 714 19.92 -3.53 -11.93
N LEU A 715 18.73 -3.98 -11.52
CA LEU A 715 18.45 -5.38 -11.23
C LEU A 715 18.18 -6.17 -12.51
N SER A 716 18.26 -7.49 -12.42
CA SER A 716 17.96 -8.34 -13.57
C SER A 716 16.47 -8.34 -13.86
N ARG A 717 16.07 -8.35 -15.13
CA ARG A 717 14.66 -8.46 -15.52
C ARG A 717 13.99 -9.74 -14.99
N TRP A 718 14.76 -10.79 -14.76
CA TRP A 718 14.28 -12.02 -14.11
C TRP A 718 13.66 -11.73 -12.74
N GLU A 719 14.22 -10.79 -11.96
CA GLU A 719 13.79 -10.48 -10.60
C GLU A 719 12.50 -9.65 -10.59
N TYR A 720 12.16 -8.98 -11.70
CA TYR A 720 10.98 -8.12 -11.78
C TYR A 720 9.67 -8.89 -11.59
N GLY A 721 9.60 -10.17 -11.97
CA GLY A 721 8.44 -11.02 -11.68
C GLY A 721 8.25 -11.24 -10.17
N ALA A 722 9.34 -11.51 -9.45
CA ALA A 722 9.32 -11.65 -8.00
C ALA A 722 8.98 -10.31 -7.32
N ILE A 723 9.59 -9.21 -7.76
CA ILE A 723 9.29 -7.86 -7.25
C ILE A 723 7.83 -7.48 -7.49
N ALA A 724 7.31 -7.72 -8.69
CA ALA A 724 5.90 -7.48 -9.03
C ALA A 724 4.94 -8.38 -8.23
N SER A 725 5.41 -9.47 -7.62
CA SER A 725 4.61 -10.33 -6.76
C SER A 725 4.57 -9.88 -5.29
N LEU A 726 5.45 -8.96 -4.88
CA LEU A 726 5.55 -8.50 -3.47
C LEU A 726 4.31 -7.74 -3.00
N ASN A 727 3.85 -6.76 -3.78
CA ASN A 727 2.60 -6.04 -3.54
C ASN A 727 2.13 -5.31 -4.82
N ARG A 728 0.98 -4.64 -4.75
CA ARG A 728 0.39 -3.93 -5.89
C ARG A 728 1.17 -2.72 -6.36
N ASP A 729 1.84 -2.00 -5.48
CA ASP A 729 2.64 -0.83 -5.86
C ASP A 729 3.87 -1.27 -6.66
N PHE A 730 4.56 -2.32 -6.23
CA PHE A 730 5.67 -2.92 -6.98
C PHE A 730 5.20 -3.53 -8.29
N ASN A 731 4.03 -4.18 -8.30
CA ASN A 731 3.41 -4.67 -9.52
C ASN A 731 3.16 -3.53 -10.50
N SER A 732 2.47 -2.46 -10.07
CA SER A 732 2.22 -1.27 -10.88
C SER A 732 3.53 -0.68 -11.40
N LEU A 733 4.55 -0.57 -10.57
CA LEU A 733 5.85 -0.01 -10.93
C LEU A 733 6.54 -0.80 -12.05
N VAL A 734 6.51 -2.13 -11.98
CA VAL A 734 7.08 -3.00 -13.02
C VAL A 734 6.24 -2.94 -14.31
N ARG A 735 4.91 -2.85 -14.18
CA ARG A 735 3.99 -2.86 -15.33
C ARG A 735 3.85 -1.53 -16.05
N ASP A 736 4.19 -0.40 -15.42
CA ASP A 736 4.06 0.94 -16.01
C ASP A 736 5.13 1.26 -17.08
N GLY A 737 6.14 0.39 -17.22
CA GLY A 737 7.16 0.53 -18.25
C GLY A 737 8.29 1.51 -17.91
N ASP A 738 8.14 2.35 -16.89
CA ASP A 738 9.11 3.39 -16.52
C ASP A 738 10.52 2.84 -16.21
N ILE A 739 10.60 1.67 -15.58
CA ILE A 739 11.89 1.01 -15.31
C ILE A 739 12.62 0.72 -16.63
N TYR A 740 11.90 0.22 -17.64
CA TYR A 740 12.47 -0.11 -18.95
C TYR A 740 12.81 1.15 -19.75
N ARG A 741 12.02 2.23 -19.63
CA ARG A 741 12.37 3.54 -20.20
C ARG A 741 13.66 4.08 -19.59
N LEU A 742 13.82 4.00 -18.26
CA LEU A 742 15.02 4.44 -17.56
C LEU A 742 16.25 3.60 -17.91
N ARG A 743 16.08 2.27 -18.05
CA ARG A 743 17.13 1.36 -18.53
C ARG A 743 17.65 1.76 -19.91
N ARG A 744 16.74 1.95 -20.87
CA ARG A 744 17.07 2.45 -22.21
C ARG A 744 17.82 3.77 -22.16
N LYS A 745 17.31 4.75 -21.38
CA LYS A 745 17.94 6.07 -21.21
C LYS A 745 19.36 5.98 -20.63
N ASN A 746 19.61 5.03 -19.73
CA ASN A 746 20.90 4.82 -19.09
C ASN A 746 21.81 3.83 -19.84
N GLY A 747 21.40 3.31 -20.99
CA GLY A 747 22.17 2.33 -21.76
C GLY A 747 22.28 0.95 -21.10
N VAL A 748 21.41 0.63 -20.15
CA VAL A 748 21.34 -0.69 -19.51
C VAL A 748 20.40 -1.57 -20.34
N ALA A 749 20.92 -2.64 -20.94
CA ALA A 749 20.12 -3.53 -21.78
C ALA A 749 20.39 -5.01 -21.45
N GLU A 750 19.34 -5.74 -21.13
CA GLU A 750 19.37 -7.21 -21.06
C GLU A 750 18.70 -7.79 -22.30
N HIS A 751 19.37 -8.73 -22.96
CA HIS A 751 18.89 -9.34 -24.20
C HIS A 751 18.37 -10.74 -23.90
N TRP A 752 17.07 -10.96 -24.12
CA TRP A 752 16.46 -12.29 -24.02
C TRP A 752 16.03 -12.75 -25.41
N LEU A 753 16.16 -14.06 -25.66
CA LEU A 753 15.71 -14.68 -26.89
C LEU A 753 14.26 -15.11 -26.73
N TYR A 754 13.45 -14.85 -27.74
CA TYR A 754 12.08 -15.33 -27.86
C TYR A 754 12.05 -16.26 -29.07
N LEU A 755 11.76 -17.54 -28.82
CA LEU A 755 11.84 -18.61 -29.79
C LEU A 755 10.48 -19.29 -29.92
N SER A 756 10.10 -19.60 -31.16
CA SER A 756 8.99 -20.51 -31.46
C SER A 756 9.43 -21.60 -32.42
N CYS A 757 9.09 -22.84 -32.07
CA CYS A 757 9.57 -24.07 -32.70
C CYS A 757 8.44 -24.87 -33.37
N GLY A 758 7.62 -24.20 -34.21
CA GLY A 758 6.84 -24.85 -35.26
C GLY A 758 5.37 -25.18 -34.99
N ASN A 759 4.72 -24.62 -33.96
CA ASN A 759 3.28 -24.82 -33.76
C ASN A 759 2.44 -23.81 -34.58
N ASN A 760 1.20 -24.15 -34.92
CA ASN A 760 0.25 -23.23 -35.56
C ASN A 760 -1.06 -23.18 -34.76
N PRO A 761 -1.30 -22.14 -33.93
CA PRO A 761 -0.49 -20.93 -33.78
C PRO A 761 0.90 -21.16 -33.12
N PRO A 762 1.87 -20.26 -33.32
CA PRO A 762 3.20 -20.38 -32.73
C PRO A 762 3.14 -20.31 -31.21
N GLU A 763 3.72 -21.31 -30.55
CA GLU A 763 3.97 -21.29 -29.11
C GLU A 763 5.33 -20.65 -28.86
N TRP A 764 5.38 -19.68 -27.95
CA TRP A 764 6.57 -18.88 -27.70
C TRP A 764 7.20 -19.26 -26.35
N GLU A 765 8.52 -19.32 -26.32
CA GLU A 765 9.29 -19.41 -25.09
C GLU A 765 10.36 -18.32 -25.08
N ALA A 766 10.59 -17.73 -23.91
CA ALA A 766 11.67 -16.80 -23.68
C ALA A 766 12.85 -17.52 -23.04
N TYR A 767 14.07 -17.24 -23.48
CA TYR A 767 15.31 -17.74 -22.90
C TYR A 767 16.14 -16.58 -22.39
N ASP A 768 16.56 -16.68 -21.13
CA ASP A 768 17.48 -15.77 -20.49
C ASP A 768 18.91 -16.32 -20.56
N PRO A 769 19.80 -15.72 -21.38
CA PRO A 769 21.19 -16.17 -21.51
C PRO A 769 22.01 -16.01 -20.23
N SER A 770 21.60 -15.12 -19.31
CA SER A 770 22.36 -14.84 -18.09
C SER A 770 22.14 -15.90 -17.01
N THR A 771 20.92 -16.41 -16.89
CA THR A 771 20.55 -17.45 -15.90
C THR A 771 20.45 -18.85 -16.50
N GLY A 772 20.45 -18.98 -17.83
CA GLY A 772 20.29 -20.26 -18.53
C GLY A 772 18.89 -20.85 -18.45
N ARG A 773 17.87 -20.03 -18.17
CA ARG A 773 16.49 -20.47 -17.93
C ARG A 773 15.57 -20.19 -19.10
N TRP A 774 14.65 -21.10 -19.32
CA TRP A 774 13.52 -20.93 -20.23
C TRP A 774 12.26 -20.55 -19.45
N ILE A 775 11.48 -19.64 -20.02
CA ILE A 775 10.26 -19.09 -19.47
C ILE A 775 9.17 -19.26 -20.52
N HIS A 776 8.07 -19.89 -20.12
CA HIS A 776 6.93 -20.08 -20.99
C HIS A 776 6.20 -18.74 -21.21
N VAL A 777 6.02 -18.34 -22.47
CA VAL A 777 5.19 -17.19 -22.84
C VAL A 777 3.74 -17.67 -22.94
N PRO A 778 2.74 -16.91 -22.45
CA PRO A 778 1.34 -17.30 -22.55
C PRO A 778 0.95 -17.71 -23.97
N ASN A 779 0.03 -18.67 -24.08
CA ASN A 779 -0.44 -19.13 -25.37
C ASN A 779 -1.05 -17.98 -26.18
N MET A 780 -0.61 -17.88 -27.43
CA MET A 780 -1.13 -16.91 -28.38
C MET A 780 -2.62 -17.20 -28.66
N PRO A 781 -3.47 -16.18 -28.83
CA PRO A 781 -4.85 -16.36 -29.24
C PRO A 781 -4.95 -17.22 -30.52
N PRO A 782 -6.00 -18.05 -30.67
CA PRO A 782 -6.16 -18.90 -31.85
C PRO A 782 -6.15 -18.07 -33.13
N ALA A 783 -5.16 -18.31 -33.98
CA ALA A 783 -5.02 -17.69 -35.30
C ALA A 783 -4.31 -18.67 -36.23
N GLN A 784 -4.78 -18.79 -37.47
CA GLN A 784 -4.16 -19.66 -38.48
C GLN A 784 -3.46 -18.80 -39.53
N SER A 785 -2.18 -19.10 -39.76
CA SER A 785 -1.42 -18.57 -40.88
C SER A 785 -0.55 -19.67 -41.49
N TYR A 786 -0.25 -19.52 -42.78
CA TYR A 786 0.75 -20.33 -43.49
C TYR A 786 2.17 -19.78 -43.33
N VAL A 787 2.30 -18.47 -43.06
CA VAL A 787 3.58 -17.79 -42.87
C VAL A 787 3.47 -16.88 -41.66
N TRP A 788 4.40 -17.00 -40.74
CA TRP A 788 4.52 -16.12 -39.58
C TRP A 788 5.79 -15.29 -39.67
N GLU A 789 5.71 -14.05 -39.22
CA GLU A 789 6.85 -13.14 -39.06
C GLU A 789 6.83 -12.53 -37.66
N SER A 790 8.00 -12.21 -37.12
CA SER A 790 8.13 -11.71 -35.76
C SER A 790 9.14 -10.57 -35.66
N LEU A 791 8.83 -9.56 -34.86
CA LEU A 791 9.66 -8.39 -34.63
C LEU A 791 9.62 -7.98 -33.16
N ALA A 792 10.78 -7.85 -32.54
CA ALA A 792 10.93 -7.33 -31.19
C ALA A 792 11.12 -5.80 -31.22
N VAL A 793 10.38 -5.05 -30.40
CA VAL A 793 10.47 -3.58 -30.33
C VAL A 793 10.15 -3.11 -28.91
N GLY A 794 11.01 -2.27 -28.32
CA GLY A 794 10.81 -1.76 -26.96
C GLY A 794 10.61 -2.87 -25.93
N THR A 795 9.38 -3.01 -25.42
CA THR A 795 8.96 -4.04 -24.45
C THR A 795 7.95 -5.03 -25.03
N GLU A 796 7.87 -5.09 -26.36
CA GLU A 796 6.84 -5.80 -27.10
C GLU A 796 7.43 -6.75 -28.15
N LEU A 797 6.79 -7.90 -28.32
CA LEU A 797 7.00 -8.82 -29.41
C LEU A 797 5.80 -8.75 -30.35
N LEU A 798 6.01 -8.25 -31.56
CA LEU A 798 5.02 -8.21 -32.62
C LEU A 798 5.08 -9.50 -33.43
N VAL A 799 3.93 -10.11 -33.68
CA VAL A 799 3.79 -11.32 -34.49
C VAL A 799 2.75 -11.06 -35.59
N PHE A 800 3.18 -11.27 -36.82
CA PHE A 800 2.39 -11.04 -38.03
C PHE A 800 2.04 -12.38 -38.67
N GLY A 801 0.75 -12.58 -38.95
CA GLY A 801 0.21 -13.76 -39.64
C GLY A 801 -0.99 -13.42 -40.54
N GLY A 802 -1.52 -14.44 -41.23
CA GLY A 802 -2.74 -14.43 -42.02
C GLY A 802 -2.80 -13.32 -43.08
N TYR A 803 -2.31 -13.57 -44.30
CA TYR A 803 -2.36 -12.62 -45.45
C TYR A 803 -2.04 -11.15 -45.09
N GLY A 804 -1.20 -10.89 -44.09
CA GLY A 804 -0.84 -9.54 -43.62
C GLY A 804 -1.86 -8.85 -42.71
N SER A 805 -2.97 -9.50 -42.32
CA SER A 805 -4.07 -8.91 -41.54
C SER A 805 -4.08 -9.27 -40.05
N VAL A 806 -3.33 -10.27 -39.61
CA VAL A 806 -3.26 -10.64 -38.18
C VAL A 806 -1.98 -10.07 -37.58
N ALA A 807 -2.09 -8.99 -36.81
CA ALA A 807 -0.99 -8.44 -36.03
C ALA A 807 -1.33 -8.57 -34.53
N LEU A 808 -0.57 -9.43 -33.85
CA LEU A 808 -0.66 -9.67 -32.42
C LEU A 808 0.58 -9.06 -31.77
N ARG A 809 0.41 -8.50 -30.58
CA ARG A 809 1.53 -8.05 -29.75
C ARG A 809 1.50 -8.75 -28.40
N TYR A 810 2.65 -9.26 -27.99
CA TYR A 810 2.90 -9.70 -26.64
C TYR A 810 3.66 -8.61 -25.90
N SER A 811 3.15 -8.17 -24.75
CA SER A 811 3.83 -7.20 -23.90
C SER A 811 4.40 -7.89 -22.67
N ILE A 812 5.70 -7.70 -22.42
CA ILE A 812 6.33 -8.21 -21.18
C ILE A 812 5.80 -7.49 -19.93
N LEU A 813 5.25 -6.28 -20.09
CA LEU A 813 4.68 -5.50 -18.99
C LEU A 813 3.36 -6.09 -18.48
N THR A 814 2.56 -6.67 -19.36
CA THR A 814 1.27 -7.25 -18.98
C THR A 814 1.30 -8.78 -18.97
N ASN A 815 2.39 -9.38 -19.46
CA ASN A 815 2.52 -10.81 -19.70
C ASN A 815 1.27 -11.36 -20.42
N SER A 816 0.86 -10.69 -21.50
CA SER A 816 -0.36 -11.04 -22.23
C SER A 816 -0.29 -10.65 -23.70
N TRP A 817 -1.06 -11.37 -24.53
CA TRP A 817 -1.25 -11.07 -25.94
C TRP A 817 -2.44 -10.14 -26.14
N THR A 818 -2.27 -9.15 -27.02
CA THR A 818 -3.36 -8.26 -27.45
C THR A 818 -3.37 -8.15 -28.96
N TRP A 819 -4.57 -8.00 -29.53
CA TRP A 819 -4.75 -7.68 -30.94
C TRP A 819 -4.39 -6.21 -31.17
N LEU A 820 -3.59 -5.93 -32.20
CA LEU A 820 -3.30 -4.56 -32.60
C LEU A 820 -4.55 -3.95 -33.23
N ALA A 821 -5.10 -2.90 -32.62
CA ALA A 821 -6.19 -2.12 -33.18
C ALA A 821 -5.72 -1.32 -34.41
N ASP A 822 -4.51 -0.77 -34.34
CA ASP A 822 -3.84 -0.05 -35.42
C ASP A 822 -2.85 -0.99 -36.11
N VAL A 823 -3.34 -1.72 -37.11
CA VAL A 823 -2.49 -2.55 -38.00
C VAL A 823 -1.65 -1.67 -38.93
N MET A 824 -0.62 -2.25 -39.56
CA MET A 824 0.18 -1.56 -40.58
C MET A 824 -0.71 -0.87 -41.62
N ASN A 825 -0.35 0.34 -42.04
CA ASN A 825 -1.12 1.10 -43.04
C ASN A 825 -1.16 0.34 -44.36
N THR A 826 -0.05 -0.32 -44.70
CA THR A 826 0.03 -1.26 -45.83
C THR A 826 0.37 -2.66 -45.30
N PRO A 827 -0.63 -3.53 -45.11
CA PRO A 827 -0.43 -4.95 -44.82
C PRO A 827 0.59 -5.59 -45.76
N ARG A 828 1.62 -6.21 -45.19
CA ARG A 828 2.78 -6.72 -45.92
C ARG A 828 3.31 -8.02 -45.33
N ARG A 829 3.99 -8.80 -46.18
CA ARG A 829 4.74 -10.02 -45.82
C ARG A 829 6.10 -10.03 -46.50
N TRP A 830 7.05 -10.80 -45.98
CA TRP A 830 8.41 -10.93 -46.49
C TRP A 830 9.11 -9.58 -46.64
N PHE A 831 8.87 -8.69 -45.68
CA PHE A 831 9.47 -7.37 -45.63
C PHE A 831 10.78 -7.40 -44.84
N GLY A 832 11.67 -6.45 -45.13
CA GLY A 832 12.82 -6.21 -44.29
C GLY A 832 12.38 -5.49 -43.02
N SER A 833 12.80 -5.98 -41.86
CA SER A 833 12.48 -5.37 -40.58
C SER A 833 13.70 -5.27 -39.67
N ALA A 834 13.73 -4.20 -38.88
CA ALA A 834 14.69 -4.02 -37.79
C ALA A 834 14.11 -3.08 -36.74
N SER A 835 14.65 -3.13 -35.53
CA SER A 835 14.24 -2.24 -34.44
C SER A 835 15.43 -1.53 -33.82
N VAL A 836 15.16 -0.33 -33.31
CA VAL A 836 16.09 0.48 -32.53
C VAL A 836 15.30 1.10 -31.38
N ALA A 837 15.69 0.76 -30.15
CA ALA A 837 15.00 1.17 -28.93
C ALA A 837 13.48 0.89 -28.98
N GLU A 838 12.64 1.90 -28.85
CA GLU A 838 11.18 1.81 -28.87
C GLU A 838 10.55 1.82 -30.28
N LYS A 839 11.37 1.87 -31.34
CA LYS A 839 10.90 2.01 -32.71
C LYS A 839 11.26 0.81 -33.58
N ALA A 840 10.30 0.37 -34.36
CA ALA A 840 10.45 -0.70 -35.35
C ALA A 840 10.27 -0.11 -36.75
N TYR A 841 11.07 -0.57 -37.70
CA TYR A 841 11.02 -0.13 -39.08
C TYR A 841 10.78 -1.33 -39.97
N VAL A 842 9.86 -1.18 -40.92
CA VAL A 842 9.52 -2.21 -41.90
C VAL A 842 9.56 -1.59 -43.29
N ALA A 843 10.13 -2.30 -44.26
CA ALA A 843 10.25 -1.80 -45.62
C ALA A 843 10.17 -2.91 -46.66
N GLY A 844 9.50 -2.60 -47.76
CA GLY A 844 9.26 -3.53 -48.83
C GLY A 844 8.26 -4.63 -48.44
N GLY A 845 8.43 -5.80 -49.03
CA GLY A 845 7.54 -6.93 -48.89
C GLY A 845 6.50 -7.00 -50.01
N PHE A 846 5.54 -7.89 -49.78
CA PHE A 846 4.44 -8.21 -50.67
C PHE A 846 3.14 -7.80 -50.01
N ASP A 847 2.23 -7.17 -50.74
CA ASP A 847 0.92 -6.83 -50.23
C ASP A 847 0.06 -8.07 -49.88
N SER A 848 -1.00 -7.84 -49.12
CA SER A 848 -1.95 -8.89 -48.68
C SER A 848 -2.60 -9.65 -49.84
N SER A 849 -2.77 -8.99 -51.00
CA SER A 849 -3.38 -9.55 -52.20
C SER A 849 -2.44 -10.46 -53.02
N LEU A 850 -1.15 -10.52 -52.66
CA LEU A 850 -0.10 -11.22 -53.41
C LEU A 850 0.04 -10.75 -54.87
N THR A 851 -0.40 -9.53 -55.18
CA THR A 851 -0.28 -8.95 -56.52
C THR A 851 0.78 -7.84 -56.62
N ASN A 852 0.97 -7.05 -55.56
CA ASN A 852 1.87 -5.89 -55.57
C ASN A 852 3.10 -6.07 -54.69
N LYS A 853 4.27 -5.85 -55.30
CA LYS A 853 5.56 -5.74 -54.61
C LYS A 853 5.71 -4.30 -54.12
N LEU A 854 6.08 -4.12 -52.86
CA LEU A 854 6.05 -2.81 -52.21
C LEU A 854 7.45 -2.18 -52.20
N SER A 855 7.50 -0.87 -52.43
CA SER A 855 8.64 -0.01 -52.06
C SER A 855 8.35 0.83 -50.81
N SER A 856 7.10 0.83 -50.33
CA SER A 856 6.70 1.59 -49.16
C SER A 856 7.43 1.10 -47.90
N ALA A 857 7.61 1.99 -46.95
CA ALA A 857 8.20 1.71 -45.66
C ALA A 857 7.41 2.41 -44.56
N GLU A 858 7.41 1.83 -43.37
CA GLU A 858 6.66 2.31 -42.21
C GLU A 858 7.49 2.15 -40.95
N MET A 859 7.25 3.03 -39.98
CA MET A 859 7.83 2.98 -38.65
C MET A 859 6.70 2.76 -37.63
N TYR A 860 6.86 1.76 -36.78
CA TYR A 860 6.03 1.54 -35.60
C TYR A 860 6.70 2.14 -34.37
N ASP A 861 5.95 2.93 -33.61
CA ASP A 861 6.36 3.40 -32.29
C ASP A 861 5.65 2.58 -31.21
N SER A 862 6.42 1.87 -30.37
CA SER A 862 5.87 1.01 -29.32
C SER A 862 5.37 1.77 -28.08
N GLU A 863 5.65 3.07 -27.93
CA GLU A 863 5.11 3.87 -26.82
C GLU A 863 3.76 4.49 -27.19
N THR A 864 3.61 4.98 -28.43
CA THR A 864 2.33 5.51 -28.92
C THR A 864 1.44 4.46 -29.59
N HIS A 865 2.00 3.29 -29.89
CA HIS A 865 1.37 2.19 -30.62
C HIS A 865 0.88 2.57 -32.02
N THR A 866 1.56 3.49 -32.70
CA THR A 866 1.14 4.01 -34.00
C THR A 866 2.10 3.63 -35.12
N TRP A 867 1.55 3.27 -36.28
CA TRP A 867 2.29 3.09 -37.52
C TRP A 867 2.32 4.39 -38.32
N THR A 868 3.52 4.93 -38.56
CA THR A 868 3.72 6.12 -39.40
C THR A 868 4.40 5.75 -40.72
N PRO A 869 3.85 6.14 -41.88
CA PRO A 869 4.53 5.95 -43.15
C PRO A 869 5.79 6.82 -43.22
N ILE A 870 6.87 6.23 -43.70
CA ILE A 870 8.11 6.95 -44.02
C ILE A 870 8.31 6.97 -45.55
N PRO A 871 9.24 7.78 -46.09
CA PRO A 871 9.51 7.81 -47.52
C PRO A 871 9.72 6.42 -48.09
N SER A 872 9.23 6.19 -49.30
CA SER A 872 9.39 4.89 -49.96
C SER A 872 10.82 4.70 -50.43
N MET A 873 11.26 3.44 -50.44
CA MET A 873 12.52 3.03 -51.06
C MET A 873 12.53 3.34 -52.56
N ASN A 874 13.73 3.43 -53.13
CA ASN A 874 13.94 3.64 -54.56
C ASN A 874 13.50 2.41 -55.38
N ARG A 875 13.65 1.20 -54.82
CA ARG A 875 13.26 -0.05 -55.49
C ARG A 875 12.28 -0.86 -54.65
N ALA A 876 11.19 -1.29 -55.29
CA ALA A 876 10.28 -2.26 -54.70
C ALA A 876 10.96 -3.63 -54.60
N ARG A 877 10.84 -4.26 -53.43
CA ARG A 877 11.51 -5.54 -53.13
C ARG A 877 10.73 -6.35 -52.11
N PHE A 878 10.83 -7.67 -52.16
CA PHE A 878 10.31 -8.59 -51.15
C PHE A 878 11.33 -9.71 -50.87
N ARG A 879 11.17 -10.47 -49.77
CA ARG A 879 12.18 -11.41 -49.25
C ARG A 879 13.54 -10.73 -49.02
N CYS A 880 13.51 -9.49 -48.57
CA CYS A 880 14.69 -8.74 -48.14
C CYS A 880 14.85 -8.85 -46.62
N SER A 881 16.03 -8.47 -46.14
CA SER A 881 16.32 -8.42 -44.71
C SER A 881 16.61 -7.00 -44.26
N GLY A 882 16.16 -6.67 -43.05
CA GLY A 882 16.40 -5.37 -42.42
C GLY A 882 17.47 -5.47 -41.34
N ALA A 883 18.28 -4.43 -41.18
CA ALA A 883 19.20 -4.30 -40.06
C ALA A 883 19.47 -2.84 -39.70
N PHE A 884 19.77 -2.56 -38.43
CA PHE A 884 20.29 -1.26 -38.00
C PHE A 884 21.81 -1.31 -37.89
N MET A 885 22.47 -0.37 -38.53
CA MET A 885 23.92 -0.18 -38.49
C MET A 885 24.21 1.31 -38.70
N ASP A 886 25.28 1.85 -38.12
CA ASP A 886 25.70 3.25 -38.28
C ASP A 886 24.57 4.28 -38.02
N GLY A 887 23.63 3.95 -37.12
CA GLY A 887 22.46 4.79 -36.84
C GLY A 887 21.48 4.93 -38.01
N LYS A 888 21.48 3.98 -38.97
CA LYS A 888 20.64 3.97 -40.18
C LYS A 888 19.95 2.62 -40.35
N PHE A 889 18.79 2.63 -41.01
CA PHE A 889 18.05 1.40 -41.30
C PHE A 889 18.41 0.90 -42.70
N TYR A 890 19.02 -0.28 -42.77
CA TYR A 890 19.43 -0.92 -44.03
C TYR A 890 18.44 -2.00 -44.43
N VAL A 891 18.12 -2.06 -45.72
CA VAL A 891 17.32 -3.11 -46.35
C VAL A 891 18.15 -3.76 -47.43
N ILE A 892 18.50 -5.04 -47.24
CA ILE A 892 19.53 -5.72 -48.02
C ILE A 892 18.92 -6.85 -48.85
N GLY A 893 19.30 -6.90 -50.12
CA GLY A 893 18.90 -7.94 -51.05
C GLY A 893 17.40 -7.96 -51.34
N GLY A 894 16.86 -9.18 -51.50
CA GLY A 894 15.48 -9.43 -51.89
C GLY A 894 15.30 -9.57 -53.41
N ILE A 895 14.05 -9.65 -53.81
CA ILE A 895 13.62 -9.90 -55.19
C ILE A 895 12.84 -8.69 -55.70
N SER A 896 13.16 -8.23 -56.90
CA SER A 896 12.51 -7.10 -57.56
C SER A 896 11.07 -7.43 -58.02
N SER A 897 10.37 -6.42 -58.54
CA SER A 897 9.09 -6.60 -59.23
C SER A 897 9.19 -7.49 -60.48
N SER A 898 10.34 -7.49 -61.16
CA SER A 898 10.67 -8.33 -62.33
C SER A 898 11.08 -9.76 -61.98
N HIS A 899 11.01 -10.17 -60.70
CA HIS A 899 11.48 -11.46 -60.20
C HIS A 899 13.00 -11.68 -60.29
N GLU A 900 13.77 -10.60 -60.42
CA GLU A 900 15.23 -10.63 -60.42
C GLU A 900 15.77 -10.51 -58.99
N VAL A 901 16.84 -11.25 -58.68
CA VAL A 901 17.53 -11.15 -57.39
C VAL A 901 18.27 -9.82 -57.34
N LEU A 902 17.95 -8.98 -56.35
CA LEU A 902 18.58 -7.68 -56.17
C LEU A 902 19.94 -7.85 -55.48
N ARG A 903 20.99 -7.34 -56.12
CA ARG A 903 22.35 -7.25 -55.55
C ARG A 903 22.59 -5.96 -54.74
N CYS A 904 21.64 -5.03 -54.75
CA CYS A 904 21.74 -3.74 -54.05
C CYS A 904 21.07 -3.79 -52.67
N GLY A 905 21.60 -2.99 -51.74
CA GLY A 905 20.94 -2.61 -50.49
C GLY A 905 20.47 -1.16 -50.57
N GLU A 906 19.60 -0.76 -49.64
CA GLU A 906 19.21 0.64 -49.46
C GLU A 906 19.34 1.00 -47.98
N GLU A 907 19.91 2.16 -47.69
CA GLU A 907 19.98 2.71 -46.34
C GLU A 907 19.02 3.88 -46.20
N TYR A 908 18.28 3.92 -45.10
CA TYR A 908 17.43 5.04 -44.70
C TYR A 908 18.14 5.83 -43.62
N ASP A 909 18.42 7.09 -43.92
CA ASP A 909 18.94 8.03 -42.94
C ASP A 909 17.78 8.61 -42.11
N LEU A 910 17.76 8.29 -40.82
CA LEU A 910 16.73 8.71 -39.87
C LEU A 910 16.64 10.24 -39.73
N ASN A 911 17.75 10.95 -39.87
CA ASN A 911 17.83 12.40 -39.70
C ASN A 911 17.43 13.12 -40.98
N GLN A 912 17.94 12.67 -42.13
CA GLN A 912 17.64 13.27 -43.43
C GLN A 912 16.28 12.84 -43.99
N ARG A 913 15.71 11.76 -43.43
CA ARG A 913 14.48 11.11 -43.92
C ARG A 913 14.55 10.80 -45.41
N SER A 914 15.65 10.20 -45.86
CA SER A 914 15.88 9.87 -47.26
C SER A 914 16.53 8.48 -47.40
N TRP A 915 16.29 7.85 -48.55
CA TRP A 915 16.89 6.57 -48.90
C TRP A 915 18.07 6.75 -49.84
N ARG A 916 19.19 6.09 -49.56
CA ARG A 916 20.35 5.99 -50.44
C ARG A 916 20.52 4.55 -50.93
N LEU A 917 20.61 4.39 -52.25
CA LEU A 917 20.90 3.11 -52.88
C LEU A 917 22.39 2.77 -52.75
N ILE A 918 22.69 1.53 -52.38
CA ILE A 918 24.03 0.97 -52.31
C ILE A 918 24.07 -0.23 -53.27
N ASP A 919 24.63 -0.02 -54.45
CA ASP A 919 24.78 -1.09 -55.42
C ASP A 919 25.73 -2.17 -54.90
N ASN A 920 25.46 -3.42 -55.29
CA ASN A 920 26.28 -4.61 -54.95
C ASN A 920 26.41 -4.96 -53.45
N MET A 921 25.69 -4.30 -52.55
CA MET A 921 25.74 -4.60 -51.11
C MET A 921 25.40 -6.05 -50.74
N SER A 922 24.54 -6.75 -51.49
CA SER A 922 24.23 -8.17 -51.27
C SER A 922 25.00 -9.12 -52.19
N GLN A 923 25.93 -8.60 -52.99
CA GLN A 923 26.75 -9.42 -53.89
C GLN A 923 27.64 -10.38 -53.09
N GLY A 924 27.51 -11.68 -53.35
CA GLY A 924 28.23 -12.71 -52.60
C GLY A 924 27.48 -13.25 -51.38
N LEU A 925 26.26 -12.79 -51.11
CA LEU A 925 25.30 -13.49 -50.25
C LEU A 925 24.51 -14.53 -51.06
N ASN A 926 23.62 -15.28 -50.41
CA ASN A 926 22.86 -16.36 -51.06
C ASN A 926 21.99 -15.83 -52.21
N GLU A 927 22.39 -16.13 -53.44
CA GLU A 927 21.71 -15.66 -54.67
C GLU A 927 20.62 -16.64 -55.18
N THR A 928 20.24 -17.66 -54.40
CA THR A 928 19.35 -18.74 -54.85
C THR A 928 17.87 -18.46 -54.61
N ASN A 929 17.07 -18.39 -55.68
CA ASN A 929 15.60 -18.42 -55.65
C ASN A 929 15.10 -19.87 -55.82
N PRO A 930 14.27 -20.46 -54.93
CA PRO A 930 13.49 -19.85 -53.84
C PRO A 930 14.01 -20.18 -52.42
N GLY A 931 15.07 -19.51 -51.98
CA GLY A 931 15.54 -19.57 -50.58
C GLY A 931 14.88 -18.54 -49.65
N ALA A 932 15.22 -18.62 -48.36
CA ALA A 932 14.95 -17.64 -47.32
C ALA A 932 15.57 -16.27 -47.66
N PRO A 933 15.11 -15.17 -47.04
CA PRO A 933 15.81 -13.89 -47.15
C PRO A 933 17.25 -14.00 -46.58
N PRO A 934 18.17 -13.10 -46.97
CA PRO A 934 19.54 -13.12 -46.44
C PRO A 934 19.55 -13.14 -44.90
N LEU A 935 20.12 -14.17 -44.30
CA LEU A 935 20.17 -14.29 -42.85
C LEU A 935 21.28 -13.37 -42.32
N ILE A 936 20.90 -12.18 -41.85
CA ILE A 936 21.83 -11.14 -41.41
C ILE A 936 21.65 -10.81 -39.92
N ALA A 937 22.73 -10.34 -39.29
CA ALA A 937 22.75 -9.87 -37.92
C ALA A 937 23.82 -8.78 -37.76
N VAL A 938 23.57 -7.79 -36.89
CA VAL A 938 24.55 -6.74 -36.59
C VAL A 938 24.98 -6.85 -35.14
N VAL A 939 26.29 -6.97 -34.91
CA VAL A 939 26.90 -7.03 -33.58
C VAL A 939 28.04 -6.04 -33.55
N ASN A 940 28.12 -5.22 -32.49
CA ASN A 940 29.14 -4.17 -32.35
C ASN A 940 29.25 -3.26 -33.58
N ASN A 941 28.10 -2.91 -34.17
CA ASN A 941 27.99 -2.09 -35.38
C ASN A 941 28.61 -2.71 -36.65
N GLU A 942 28.97 -3.99 -36.62
CA GLU A 942 29.47 -4.74 -37.76
C GLU A 942 28.38 -5.68 -38.29
N LEU A 943 28.24 -5.77 -39.61
CA LEU A 943 27.21 -6.55 -40.27
C LEU A 943 27.75 -7.93 -40.66
N TYR A 944 27.03 -8.97 -40.22
CA TYR A 944 27.34 -10.37 -40.49
C TYR A 944 26.21 -11.03 -41.26
N ALA A 945 26.55 -12.04 -42.04
CA ALA A 945 25.59 -12.89 -42.75
C ALA A 945 25.94 -14.36 -42.59
N ALA A 946 24.90 -15.17 -42.41
CA ALA A 946 24.98 -16.61 -42.44
C ALA A 946 24.64 -17.12 -43.85
N ASP A 947 25.65 -17.65 -44.55
CA ASP A 947 25.48 -18.27 -45.85
C ASP A 947 24.94 -19.70 -45.65
N TYR A 948 23.64 -19.91 -45.82
CA TYR A 948 22.99 -21.23 -45.81
C TYR A 948 23.16 -22.06 -47.10
N SER A 949 23.99 -21.65 -48.06
CA SER A 949 24.28 -22.43 -49.27
C SER A 949 25.19 -23.64 -48.97
N GLU A 950 25.67 -24.33 -50.02
CA GLU A 950 26.58 -25.47 -49.85
C GLU A 950 27.87 -25.11 -49.11
N ASN A 951 28.33 -23.86 -49.23
CA ASN A 951 29.57 -23.42 -48.61
C ASN A 951 29.44 -23.25 -47.09
N ASN A 952 28.26 -22.94 -46.57
CA ASN A 952 28.01 -22.77 -45.13
C ASN A 952 28.94 -21.77 -44.42
N ASP A 953 29.18 -20.63 -45.05
CA ASP A 953 30.15 -19.63 -44.60
C ASP A 953 29.54 -18.58 -43.67
N LEU A 954 30.31 -18.14 -42.68
CA LEU A 954 30.05 -16.92 -41.94
C LEU A 954 30.78 -15.77 -42.64
N LYS A 955 30.02 -14.73 -43.03
CA LYS A 955 30.55 -13.59 -43.76
C LYS A 955 30.38 -12.30 -42.94
N GLN A 956 31.36 -11.42 -43.01
CA GLN A 956 31.32 -10.06 -42.48
C GLN A 956 31.36 -9.07 -43.63
N TYR A 957 30.57 -7.99 -43.54
CA TYR A 957 30.52 -6.95 -44.55
C TYR A 957 31.58 -5.88 -44.28
N ASP A 958 32.49 -5.70 -45.23
CA ASP A 958 33.43 -4.59 -45.26
C ASP A 958 32.74 -3.35 -45.82
N LYS A 959 32.54 -2.36 -44.95
CA LYS A 959 31.85 -1.11 -45.28
C LYS A 959 32.64 -0.20 -46.21
N LEU A 960 33.97 -0.27 -46.17
CA LEU A 960 34.86 0.59 -46.96
C LEU A 960 34.92 0.08 -48.40
N GLU A 961 35.06 -1.23 -48.55
CA GLU A 961 35.20 -1.89 -49.85
C GLU A 961 33.88 -2.32 -50.48
N ASN A 962 32.77 -2.25 -49.73
CA ASN A 962 31.44 -2.72 -50.15
C ASN A 962 31.47 -4.19 -50.62
N LYS A 963 32.07 -5.06 -49.80
CA LYS A 963 32.31 -6.49 -50.12
C LYS A 963 32.11 -7.36 -48.88
N TRP A 964 31.75 -8.62 -49.11
CA TRP A 964 31.66 -9.62 -48.04
C TRP A 964 32.96 -10.42 -47.91
N ILE A 965 33.52 -10.42 -46.71
CA ILE A 965 34.70 -11.18 -46.31
C ILE A 965 34.25 -12.45 -45.60
N THR A 966 34.80 -13.60 -45.99
CA THR A 966 34.51 -14.88 -45.32
C THR A 966 35.38 -15.05 -44.09
N LEU A 967 34.77 -15.20 -42.91
CA LEU A 967 35.47 -15.35 -41.63
C LEU A 967 35.73 -16.82 -41.25
N GLY A 968 34.94 -17.73 -41.78
CA GLY A 968 35.06 -19.16 -41.49
C GLY A 968 33.78 -19.92 -41.81
N LYS A 969 33.74 -21.20 -41.44
CA LYS A 969 32.54 -22.03 -41.57
C LYS A 969 31.60 -21.78 -40.40
N LEU A 970 30.30 -21.74 -40.67
CA LEU A 970 29.28 -21.91 -39.65
C LEU A 970 29.39 -23.33 -39.11
N HIS A 971 29.18 -23.50 -37.80
CA HIS A 971 29.22 -24.82 -37.16
C HIS A 971 28.11 -25.76 -37.68
N VAL A 972 27.06 -25.21 -38.29
CA VAL A 972 25.82 -25.90 -38.62
C VAL A 972 25.31 -25.48 -40.01
N GLN A 973 24.81 -26.41 -40.85
CA GLN A 973 24.43 -26.18 -42.26
C GLN A 973 22.96 -26.50 -42.57
N SER A 974 22.19 -25.63 -43.24
CA SER A 974 20.77 -25.87 -43.61
C SER A 974 20.48 -27.26 -44.22
N LYS A 975 19.42 -27.95 -43.74
CA LYS A 975 19.02 -29.32 -44.13
C LYS A 975 18.45 -29.32 -45.54
N ASN A 976 17.62 -28.33 -45.83
CA ASN A 976 16.94 -28.17 -47.11
C ASN A 976 17.66 -27.19 -48.05
N LYS A 977 18.85 -26.69 -47.66
CA LYS A 977 19.66 -25.69 -48.39
C LYS A 977 18.86 -24.45 -48.81
N ASN A 978 17.77 -24.15 -48.10
CA ASN A 978 16.85 -23.06 -48.39
C ASN A 978 16.76 -22.05 -47.24
N GLY A 979 17.46 -22.28 -46.13
CA GLY A 979 17.63 -21.32 -45.02
C GLY A 979 16.42 -21.12 -44.10
N TRP A 980 15.25 -21.72 -44.37
CA TRP A 980 14.04 -21.55 -43.54
C TRP A 980 14.10 -22.29 -42.19
N ASP A 981 15.00 -23.27 -42.09
CA ASP A 981 15.28 -24.09 -40.91
C ASP A 981 16.42 -23.53 -40.05
N MET A 982 16.87 -22.30 -40.32
CA MET A 982 17.95 -21.62 -39.62
C MET A 982 17.51 -20.27 -39.07
N GLY A 983 17.78 -20.03 -37.79
CA GLY A 983 17.71 -18.70 -37.18
C GLY A 983 19.11 -18.08 -37.07
N PHE A 984 19.25 -16.81 -37.46
CA PHE A 984 20.48 -16.04 -37.27
C PHE A 984 20.13 -14.67 -36.68
N ARG A 985 20.63 -14.37 -35.47
CA ARG A 985 20.28 -13.15 -34.73
C ARG A 985 21.47 -12.66 -33.91
N ALA A 986 21.48 -11.35 -33.64
CA ALA A 986 22.34 -10.74 -32.64
C ALA A 986 21.67 -10.78 -31.26
N CYS A 987 22.44 -11.04 -30.21
CA CYS A 987 21.99 -10.99 -28.83
C CYS A 987 23.10 -10.38 -27.97
N GLY A 988 22.98 -9.08 -27.71
CA GLY A 988 24.05 -8.30 -27.09
C GLY A 988 25.29 -8.27 -27.98
N ASP A 989 26.41 -8.72 -27.43
CA ASP A 989 27.71 -8.81 -28.10
C ASP A 989 27.93 -10.13 -28.85
N ARG A 990 26.91 -11.00 -28.93
CA ARG A 990 27.02 -12.35 -29.50
C ARG A 990 26.19 -12.52 -30.76
N LEU A 991 26.70 -13.28 -31.71
CA LEU A 991 25.95 -13.88 -32.79
C LEU A 991 25.37 -15.21 -32.34
N ILE A 992 24.10 -15.46 -32.67
CA ILE A 992 23.39 -16.69 -32.34
C ILE A 992 22.91 -17.36 -33.63
N VAL A 993 23.22 -18.64 -33.73
CA VAL A 993 22.75 -19.55 -34.79
C VAL A 993 21.84 -20.60 -34.15
N ILE A 994 20.65 -20.77 -34.69
CA ILE A 994 19.60 -21.67 -34.18
C ILE A 994 19.27 -22.69 -35.27
N ARG A 995 19.44 -23.99 -35.01
CA ARG A 995 19.21 -25.04 -36.01
C ARG A 995 19.15 -26.45 -35.40
N HIS A 996 18.59 -27.43 -36.11
CA HIS A 996 18.74 -28.86 -35.85
C HIS A 996 20.20 -29.38 -35.75
N PRO A 997 20.45 -30.43 -34.92
CA PRO A 997 21.73 -31.13 -34.85
C PRO A 997 22.15 -31.70 -36.21
N ASN A 998 23.46 -31.69 -36.50
CA ASN A 998 23.99 -32.22 -37.75
C ASN A 998 23.95 -33.75 -37.87
N ASN A 999 23.75 -34.49 -36.75
CA ASN A 999 24.14 -35.90 -36.65
C ASN A 999 23.16 -36.85 -35.91
N SER A 1000 21.85 -36.57 -35.87
CA SER A 1000 20.91 -37.50 -35.22
C SER A 1000 19.65 -37.79 -36.04
N SER A 1001 19.23 -39.06 -35.99
CA SER A 1001 17.90 -39.55 -36.36
C SER A 1001 16.80 -39.11 -35.38
N ASP A 1002 17.15 -38.30 -34.38
CA ASP A 1002 16.22 -37.72 -33.39
C ASP A 1002 15.71 -36.37 -33.93
N GLU A 1003 14.69 -36.44 -34.78
CA GLU A 1003 14.11 -35.31 -35.52
C GLU A 1003 13.36 -34.26 -34.66
N LYS A 1004 13.57 -34.23 -33.34
CA LYS A 1004 12.72 -33.48 -32.40
C LYS A 1004 13.43 -32.42 -31.57
N VAL A 1005 14.65 -31.98 -31.90
CA VAL A 1005 15.38 -30.94 -31.12
C VAL A 1005 16.07 -29.91 -32.03
N VAL A 1006 16.10 -28.64 -31.60
CA VAL A 1006 16.88 -27.52 -32.14
C VAL A 1006 17.98 -27.15 -31.14
N GLU A 1007 19.19 -26.89 -31.64
CA GLU A 1007 20.35 -26.39 -30.91
C GLU A 1007 20.56 -24.90 -31.12
N LEU A 1008 20.97 -24.21 -30.06
CA LEU A 1008 21.32 -22.79 -30.07
C LEU A 1008 22.82 -22.66 -29.79
N HIS A 1009 23.54 -22.15 -30.78
CA HIS A 1009 24.98 -21.91 -30.73
C HIS A 1009 25.26 -20.42 -30.70
N SER A 1010 26.26 -20.00 -29.93
CA SER A 1010 26.69 -18.60 -29.86
C SER A 1010 28.18 -18.43 -30.13
N TRP A 1011 28.53 -17.29 -30.73
CA TRP A 1011 29.90 -16.86 -30.92
C TRP A 1011 30.00 -15.34 -30.69
N THR A 1012 31.03 -14.89 -29.98
CA THR A 1012 31.33 -13.47 -29.77
C THR A 1012 32.43 -13.06 -30.76
N PRO A 1013 32.17 -12.12 -31.69
CA PRO A 1013 33.20 -11.62 -32.57
C PRO A 1013 34.29 -10.86 -31.80
N ASP A 1014 35.49 -11.40 -31.75
CA ASP A 1014 36.66 -10.87 -31.04
C ASP A 1014 37.88 -10.67 -31.96
N GLY A 1015 37.67 -10.82 -33.28
CA GLY A 1015 38.72 -10.76 -34.30
C GLY A 1015 39.49 -12.08 -34.51
N GLN A 1016 39.19 -13.12 -33.72
CA GLN A 1016 39.71 -14.48 -33.95
C GLN A 1016 38.75 -15.28 -34.86
N PRO A 1017 39.20 -16.41 -35.44
CA PRO A 1017 38.33 -17.32 -36.18
C PRO A 1017 37.12 -17.78 -35.34
N PRO A 1018 35.95 -17.99 -35.96
CA PRO A 1018 34.72 -18.25 -35.22
C PRO A 1018 34.74 -19.60 -34.48
N VAL A 1019 34.56 -19.54 -33.16
CA VAL A 1019 34.39 -20.72 -32.29
C VAL A 1019 32.98 -20.68 -31.70
N TRP A 1020 32.14 -21.60 -32.16
CA TRP A 1020 30.73 -21.69 -31.76
C TRP A 1020 30.56 -22.54 -30.51
N ASN A 1021 29.83 -22.01 -29.52
CA ASN A 1021 29.51 -22.69 -28.27
C ASN A 1021 28.02 -23.02 -28.20
N LEU A 1022 27.68 -24.29 -28.02
CA LEU A 1022 26.33 -24.74 -27.68
C LEU A 1022 25.96 -24.25 -26.29
N PHE A 1023 24.86 -23.50 -26.17
CA PHE A 1023 24.41 -22.99 -24.86
C PHE A 1023 22.98 -23.39 -24.49
N ALA A 1024 22.15 -23.83 -25.45
CA ALA A 1024 20.80 -24.32 -25.15
C ALA A 1024 20.29 -25.28 -26.25
N THR A 1025 19.34 -26.14 -25.88
CA THR A 1025 18.63 -27.05 -26.79
C THR A 1025 17.14 -27.05 -26.51
N ARG A 1026 16.29 -27.18 -27.54
CA ARG A 1026 14.83 -27.20 -27.36
C ARG A 1026 14.09 -28.19 -28.26
N PRO A 1027 12.98 -28.80 -27.79
CA PRO A 1027 12.15 -29.64 -28.64
C PRO A 1027 11.59 -28.89 -29.86
N TYR A 1028 11.48 -29.58 -30.98
CA TYR A 1028 10.98 -29.05 -32.25
C TYR A 1028 9.80 -29.87 -32.76
N GLY A 1029 8.73 -29.19 -33.19
CA GLY A 1029 7.48 -29.83 -33.59
C GLY A 1029 6.90 -29.43 -34.95
N GLY A 1030 7.50 -28.48 -35.70
CA GLY A 1030 6.91 -28.02 -36.98
C GLY A 1030 7.91 -27.66 -38.07
N ASP A 1031 7.57 -26.72 -38.97
CA ASP A 1031 8.34 -26.48 -40.21
C ASP A 1031 9.09 -25.13 -40.27
N GLN A 1032 8.86 -24.22 -39.30
CA GLN A 1032 9.44 -22.88 -39.27
C GLN A 1032 9.98 -22.54 -37.88
N ILE A 1033 11.16 -21.90 -37.83
CA ILE A 1033 11.74 -21.33 -36.61
C ILE A 1033 11.51 -19.83 -36.63
N LEU A 1034 10.80 -19.30 -35.62
CA LEU A 1034 10.69 -17.86 -35.40
C LEU A 1034 11.58 -17.47 -34.23
N CYS A 1035 12.41 -16.45 -34.43
CA CYS A 1035 13.28 -15.93 -33.39
C CYS A 1035 13.29 -14.42 -33.40
N ALA A 1036 13.04 -13.83 -32.23
CA ALA A 1036 13.18 -12.41 -31.95
C ALA A 1036 14.04 -12.22 -30.70
N VAL A 1037 14.76 -11.11 -30.62
CA VAL A 1037 15.59 -10.78 -29.45
C VAL A 1037 15.13 -9.45 -28.89
N MET A 1038 14.73 -9.44 -27.62
CA MET A 1038 14.28 -8.23 -26.92
C MET A 1038 15.37 -7.74 -25.95
N GLY A 1039 15.99 -6.62 -26.30
CA GLY A 1039 16.91 -5.85 -25.46
C GLY A 1039 16.17 -4.78 -24.66
N CYS A 1040 15.87 -5.04 -23.38
CA CYS A 1040 15.15 -4.08 -22.52
C CYS A 1040 15.92 -3.65 -21.27
#